data_AF-A0A364N920-F1
#
_entry.id   AF-A0A364N920-F1
#
_cell.length_a   1.000
_cell.length_b   1.000
_cell.length_c   1.000
_cell.angle_alpha   90.00
_cell.angle_beta   90.00
_cell.angle_gamma   90.00
#
_symmetry.space_group_name_H-M   'P 1'
#
loop_
_entity.id
_entity.type
_entity.pdbx_description
1 polymer ?
#
loop_
_entity_poly.entity_id
_entity_poly.type
_entity_poly.pdbx_seq_one_letter_code
_entity_poly.pdbx_strand_id
1 'polypeptide(L)'
;MRILAASAFVSLLPGMPIASPLNGKHALASRAETFDNPVIWEDYPDLDVFRVGDVFYYSSSTFAFSPGAPVLKSYDLVNWTPVSHSVPTLNFGSQYNLEDPSNRAYVEGIWASTLRYRESTDKFMWYGCIQSTGQTYIWTADGTNAAANNGEVSNWNWTAAGTLPKCYYDNGVFIDDDDTMYMVYDKYQIKVAQLNAEGTAEVRSQQVYEDPNGLYLEGSRMYKINGTYYIFATKPADDEWVLKSDSPWGPYEARILVDSIAGPLPNAGNSHQGGVVDNKDGNWYYVAFMDSYPGGRIPVVAPLTWTEDGWPEVVRVDGAWGKTYPVPVSTDKTVPPLTGLDEFTGTSLSDEWEWNHNPDNTKWSFAGGEGGLELQTATITEDLYNARNTLTHRIIGPKSSGTFRLDISKLMSGDRAGAVLFRDTAAYIGIHKDGSTNNLVMVDSLALNSDWTTKSTGSIAATGPAIGVDVTDLWLRIESDITPAFSNTNEVRKTTFWYSTDGIEFLQLGPEFDMANTWQFFTGYRFGVFNFATEKLGGELMVKSFEMKLFCTSSHEVVPTLLTTSAPNRLDRAVSISAARTMPYHYHHHRQSHGHERKPLAFFASPLVLDHHGKTRMSPPISHANTESGLEERSKAVDTEGSLTTEVEASAKELRDMPAFHRHSEATTQELFFDLFFVANLTTFTSLKEINDSASLRAYIGFFSLLWLTWYSNSLYDVRFTADCIFERCAKALHFGVMVGFAVVGPAWEPGKATYSLQKYKVLSFILMVSRFVLAAQYSMTLYFVRKHRKTIVPLSLVIASTIVAALLYGAITAALPQENCDIATQTCKPFTTQVHVGWYVISITEIAVTVGISCYWRVISFKGTHIVQRMSLLTLIILGEGIIVICKAISKIVKNGSQFDSQLTGQIVTSVLIIYLLYMLYFDRISEEHFGTIRQQVWASMHFFLHVTLVLVLQGVSYLVMWVVALMRMDRIDQRFRTVESLSQNGTFSNGTAFASELRHQIDTYLWNTIPKGVDASKALEAWNTSLVVMASGYDHVLEHPANTTASRAIADGLNTAESMAIQTMFDSLAISLPVADKKSNKKDENKTFDKLALLSRYEDRFELVFDYVFLSAGLALTFMATIALVSLPANQRHIREYVRLILKVACGFTICLICLVNTSKPAQKMYMESSWMLPTICLIFFACVFVRHVRPCWGKRKRNEDI
;
A
#
# COMPACT_ATOMS: atom_id res chain seq x y z
N MET A 1 -41.07 7.53 40.51
CA MET A 1 -42.41 7.48 39.88
C MET A 1 -42.31 8.24 38.56
N ARG A 2 -42.61 7.56 37.43
CA ARG A 2 -43.17 8.02 36.13
C ARG A 2 -43.04 9.53 35.76
N ILE A 3 -42.80 10.04 34.55
CA ILE A 3 -42.83 9.57 33.14
C ILE A 3 -42.58 10.83 32.24
N LEU A 4 -41.99 10.66 31.04
CA LEU A 4 -42.10 11.41 29.76
C LEU A 4 -41.74 12.92 29.57
N ALA A 5 -40.85 13.11 28.57
CA ALA A 5 -40.96 13.88 27.31
C ALA A 5 -40.92 15.43 27.25
N ALA A 6 -39.98 15.94 26.43
CA ALA A 6 -40.11 16.94 25.34
C ALA A 6 -38.69 17.29 24.84
N SER A 7 -38.27 16.92 23.62
CA SER A 7 -38.51 17.58 22.33
C SER A 7 -37.84 18.96 22.18
N ALA A 8 -36.94 19.00 21.18
CA ALA A 8 -36.55 20.14 20.33
C ALA A 8 -35.90 21.38 20.97
N PHE A 9 -34.62 21.61 20.63
CA PHE A 9 -34.21 22.85 19.96
C PHE A 9 -32.91 22.61 19.16
N VAL A 10 -33.05 22.64 17.84
CA VAL A 10 -31.97 22.81 16.87
C VAL A 10 -31.72 24.32 16.71
N SER A 11 -30.49 24.64 16.32
CA SER A 11 -29.98 25.89 15.73
C SER A 11 -29.73 27.08 16.67
N LEU A 12 -28.46 27.46 16.79
CA LEU A 12 -27.93 28.67 16.13
C LEU A 12 -26.43 28.86 16.42
N LEU A 13 -25.73 29.38 15.40
CA LEU A 13 -24.46 30.15 15.42
C LEU A 13 -23.14 29.38 15.22
N PRO A 14 -22.15 30.03 14.56
CA PRO A 14 -21.77 29.74 13.18
C PRO A 14 -20.29 29.36 13.05
N GLY A 15 -19.81 29.16 11.83
CA GLY A 15 -18.43 28.82 11.52
C GLY A 15 -17.40 29.73 12.18
N MET A 16 -16.32 29.10 12.65
CA MET A 16 -14.96 29.63 12.63
C MET A 16 -13.96 28.47 12.71
N PRO A 17 -12.77 28.62 12.09
CA PRO A 17 -11.90 27.54 11.67
C PRO A 17 -11.14 26.98 12.87
N ILE A 18 -11.11 25.65 13.03
CA ILE A 18 -10.16 25.03 13.96
C ILE A 18 -8.94 24.65 13.12
N ALA A 19 -7.99 25.59 13.10
CA ALA A 19 -6.63 25.36 12.71
C ALA A 19 -6.04 24.15 13.46
N SER A 20 -5.25 23.38 12.73
CA SER A 20 -4.33 22.37 13.24
C SER A 20 -3.52 22.87 14.43
N PRO A 21 -3.33 22.02 15.44
CA PRO A 21 -1.98 21.59 15.72
C PRO A 21 -1.95 20.06 15.79
N LEU A 22 -1.78 19.42 14.64
CA LEU A 22 -1.26 18.05 14.61
C LEU A 22 0.21 18.11 15.02
N ASN A 23 0.48 17.99 16.32
CA ASN A 23 1.80 17.69 16.82
C ASN A 23 1.68 16.46 17.75
N GLY A 24 1.94 15.28 17.18
CA GLY A 24 1.70 14.00 17.84
C GLY A 24 2.30 12.80 17.10
N LYS A 25 3.63 12.85 16.90
CA LYS A 25 4.57 11.71 16.66
C LYS A 25 3.95 10.42 16.12
N HIS A 26 3.91 10.30 14.79
CA HIS A 26 3.63 9.06 14.08
C HIS A 26 4.67 7.97 14.40
N ALA A 27 4.20 6.74 14.59
CA ALA A 27 5.02 5.55 14.65
C ALA A 27 5.79 5.39 13.32
N LEU A 28 7.12 5.36 13.40
CA LEU A 28 8.02 5.18 12.26
C LEU A 28 7.72 3.84 11.58
N ALA A 29 7.23 3.88 10.34
CA ALA A 29 7.21 2.72 9.47
C ALA A 29 8.64 2.15 9.34
N SER A 30 8.80 0.82 9.37
CA SER A 30 10.10 0.22 9.09
C SER A 30 10.53 0.66 7.69
N ARG A 31 11.69 1.29 7.63
CA ARG A 31 12.12 1.95 6.41
C ARG A 31 12.64 0.95 5.38
N ALA A 32 12.33 1.18 4.11
CA ALA A 32 12.86 0.36 3.03
C ALA A 32 14.39 0.38 3.03
N GLU A 33 15.04 -0.80 2.96
CA GLU A 33 16.50 -0.86 2.75
C GLU A 33 16.89 -1.01 1.29
N THR A 34 15.92 -1.18 0.40
CA THR A 34 16.11 -1.18 -1.06
C THR A 34 15.15 -0.20 -1.73
N PHE A 35 15.55 0.30 -2.90
CA PHE A 35 14.69 1.05 -3.80
C PHE A 35 14.59 0.37 -5.16
N ASP A 36 13.49 0.61 -5.86
CA ASP A 36 13.29 0.19 -7.24
C ASP A 36 13.53 1.39 -8.17
N ASN A 37 14.17 1.13 -9.31
CA ASN A 37 14.22 2.05 -10.43
C ASN A 37 12.93 1.98 -11.25
N PRO A 38 12.47 3.11 -11.84
CA PRO A 38 13.04 4.47 -11.76
C PRO A 38 12.76 5.10 -10.39
N VAL A 39 13.64 6.01 -9.94
CA VAL A 39 13.52 6.64 -8.61
C VAL A 39 12.41 7.70 -8.56
N ILE A 40 12.15 8.37 -9.68
CA ILE A 40 10.98 9.21 -9.91
C ILE A 40 10.49 8.93 -11.33
N TRP A 41 9.18 8.69 -11.50
CA TRP A 41 8.59 8.36 -12.79
C TRP A 41 7.91 9.58 -13.42
N GLU A 42 8.67 10.67 -13.53
CA GLU A 42 8.28 11.93 -14.17
C GLU A 42 9.41 12.42 -15.08
N ASP A 43 9.05 13.21 -16.10
CA ASP A 43 9.98 13.76 -17.10
C ASP A 43 10.89 14.85 -16.52
N TYR A 44 12.06 14.44 -16.03
CA TYR A 44 13.13 15.31 -15.53
C TYR A 44 14.45 15.03 -16.27
N PRO A 45 14.60 15.53 -17.50
CA PRO A 45 15.77 15.22 -18.32
C PRO A 45 17.06 15.98 -17.98
N ASP A 46 18.15 15.56 -18.62
CA ASP A 46 19.43 16.28 -18.72
C ASP A 46 20.03 16.66 -17.36
N LEU A 47 19.94 15.73 -16.41
CA LEU A 47 20.13 16.02 -15.01
C LEU A 47 21.55 16.46 -14.63
N ASP A 48 21.65 17.31 -13.63
CA ASP A 48 22.88 17.60 -12.89
C ASP A 48 22.63 17.39 -11.39
N VAL A 49 23.37 16.46 -10.79
CA VAL A 49 23.17 16.01 -9.41
C VAL A 49 24.40 16.29 -8.56
N PHE A 50 24.19 16.81 -7.35
CA PHE A 50 25.25 17.06 -6.38
C PHE A 50 24.70 17.03 -4.95
N ARG A 51 25.58 17.03 -3.95
CA ARG A 51 25.23 17.00 -2.53
C ARG A 51 25.77 18.24 -1.82
N VAL A 52 24.97 18.80 -0.92
CA VAL A 52 25.38 19.82 0.07
C VAL A 52 24.97 19.28 1.44
N GLY A 53 25.93 19.05 2.34
CA GLY A 53 25.62 18.40 3.63
C GLY A 53 24.91 17.05 3.45
N ASP A 54 23.72 16.90 4.02
CA ASP A 54 22.86 15.71 3.90
C ASP A 54 21.81 15.80 2.77
N VAL A 55 21.81 16.88 1.99
CA VAL A 55 20.81 17.13 0.94
C VAL A 55 21.40 16.91 -0.45
N PHE A 56 20.71 16.12 -1.25
CA PHE A 56 20.98 15.96 -2.68
C PHE A 56 20.10 16.92 -3.47
N TYR A 57 20.71 17.61 -4.42
CA TYR A 57 20.05 18.50 -5.36
C TYR A 57 20.16 17.95 -6.78
N TYR A 58 19.13 18.20 -7.57
CA TYR A 58 19.00 17.78 -8.96
C TYR A 58 18.46 18.96 -9.76
N SER A 59 19.14 19.34 -10.85
CA SER A 59 18.61 20.29 -11.84
C SER A 59 18.21 19.55 -13.12
N SER A 60 17.09 19.92 -13.74
CA SER A 60 16.68 19.35 -15.05
C SER A 60 16.55 20.41 -16.14
N SER A 61 16.44 19.99 -17.41
CA SER A 61 16.04 20.86 -18.52
C SER A 61 14.51 20.94 -18.68
N THR A 62 14.02 22.00 -19.32
CA THR A 62 12.57 22.29 -19.47
C THR A 62 12.19 22.99 -20.76
N PHE A 63 13.11 23.18 -21.71
CA PHE A 63 12.81 23.80 -23.00
C PHE A 63 12.12 25.18 -22.83
N ALA A 64 10.92 25.34 -23.39
CA ALA A 64 10.10 26.55 -23.33
C ALA A 64 9.06 26.54 -22.19
N PHE A 65 9.11 25.60 -21.25
CA PHE A 65 8.25 25.63 -20.06
C PHE A 65 8.77 26.65 -19.04
N SER A 66 7.85 27.42 -18.45
CA SER A 66 8.14 28.55 -17.55
C SER A 66 7.35 28.41 -16.23
N PRO A 67 7.96 28.50 -15.04
CA PRO A 67 9.38 28.69 -14.81
C PRO A 67 10.21 27.49 -15.30
N GLY A 68 11.50 27.72 -15.55
CA GLY A 68 12.41 26.75 -16.15
C GLY A 68 13.55 26.32 -15.24
N ALA A 69 14.21 25.22 -15.60
CA ALA A 69 15.28 24.60 -14.81
C ALA A 69 14.87 24.26 -13.36
N PRO A 70 13.98 23.29 -13.16
CA PRO A 70 13.52 22.87 -11.84
C PRO A 70 14.69 22.33 -11.03
N VAL A 71 14.63 22.61 -9.73
CA VAL A 71 15.53 22.13 -8.71
C VAL A 71 14.75 21.17 -7.82
N LEU A 72 15.15 19.91 -7.82
CA LEU A 72 14.58 18.89 -6.95
C LEU A 72 15.52 18.63 -5.78
N LYS A 73 14.93 18.15 -4.70
CA LYS A 73 15.60 17.83 -3.46
C LYS A 73 15.32 16.40 -3.05
N SER A 74 16.35 15.71 -2.57
CA SER A 74 16.25 14.43 -1.89
C SER A 74 17.19 14.35 -0.70
N TYR A 75 16.92 13.44 0.23
CA TYR A 75 17.84 13.09 1.31
C TYR A 75 18.44 11.69 1.17
N ASP A 76 17.98 10.93 0.17
CA ASP A 76 18.38 9.53 -0.03
C ASP A 76 18.61 9.15 -1.49
N LEU A 77 18.59 10.12 -2.42
CA LEU A 77 18.67 9.95 -3.88
C LEU A 77 17.50 9.18 -4.51
N VAL A 78 16.49 8.81 -3.72
CA VAL A 78 15.36 7.99 -4.16
C VAL A 78 14.08 8.79 -4.13
N ASN A 79 13.78 9.40 -2.97
CA ASN A 79 12.57 10.18 -2.79
C ASN A 79 12.86 11.64 -3.15
N TRP A 80 12.32 12.11 -4.26
CA TRP A 80 12.53 13.46 -4.80
C TRP A 80 11.24 14.29 -4.74
N THR A 81 11.40 15.59 -4.47
CA THR A 81 10.35 16.60 -4.60
C THR A 81 10.94 17.82 -5.29
N PRO A 82 10.21 18.52 -6.18
CA PRO A 82 10.63 19.84 -6.64
C PRO A 82 10.59 20.83 -5.46
N VAL A 83 11.52 21.78 -5.44
CA VAL A 83 11.63 22.81 -4.36
C VAL A 83 11.87 24.23 -4.88
N SER A 84 12.15 24.40 -6.17
CA SER A 84 12.37 25.70 -6.82
C SER A 84 12.54 25.53 -8.33
N HIS A 85 12.56 26.65 -9.06
CA HIS A 85 13.11 26.76 -10.42
C HIS A 85 14.22 27.80 -10.50
N SER A 86 15.32 27.45 -11.17
CA SER A 86 16.48 28.35 -11.31
C SER A 86 16.19 29.55 -12.22
N VAL A 87 15.25 29.40 -13.15
CA VAL A 87 14.82 30.45 -14.09
C VAL A 87 13.34 30.74 -13.88
N PRO A 88 12.97 31.68 -12.98
CA PRO A 88 11.56 32.01 -12.69
C PRO A 88 10.78 32.53 -13.91
N THR A 89 11.47 33.10 -14.89
CA THR A 89 10.87 33.58 -16.15
C THR A 89 11.90 33.47 -17.26
N LEU A 90 11.50 32.95 -18.42
CA LEU A 90 12.39 32.72 -19.55
C LEU A 90 12.70 34.06 -20.24
N ASN A 91 13.74 34.76 -19.78
CA ASN A 91 14.14 36.09 -20.24
C ASN A 91 15.10 36.04 -21.45
N PHE A 92 14.90 35.08 -22.35
CA PHE A 92 15.84 34.77 -23.44
C PHE A 92 15.48 35.40 -24.78
N GLY A 93 14.28 35.97 -24.89
CA GLY A 93 13.79 36.60 -26.12
C GLY A 93 12.25 36.68 -26.15
N SER A 94 11.70 37.47 -27.07
CA SER A 94 10.25 37.68 -27.15
C SER A 94 9.48 36.43 -27.58
N GLN A 95 10.13 35.49 -28.29
CA GLN A 95 9.52 34.23 -28.72
C GLN A 95 9.06 33.36 -27.54
N TYR A 96 9.67 33.54 -26.36
CA TYR A 96 9.31 32.83 -25.13
C TYR A 96 8.05 33.38 -24.46
N ASN A 97 7.52 34.53 -24.90
CA ASN A 97 6.27 35.11 -24.38
C ASN A 97 5.03 34.65 -25.16
N LEU A 98 5.21 33.96 -26.30
CA LEU A 98 4.13 33.48 -27.16
C LEU A 98 3.14 34.59 -27.56
N GLU A 99 3.67 35.79 -27.82
CA GLU A 99 2.88 36.98 -28.21
C GLU A 99 2.51 36.99 -29.69
N ASP A 100 3.29 36.33 -30.53
CA ASP A 100 3.12 36.25 -31.98
C ASP A 100 3.14 34.78 -32.43
N PRO A 101 2.07 34.29 -33.10
CA PRO A 101 2.00 32.93 -33.63
C PRO A 101 3.15 32.53 -34.58
N SER A 102 3.82 33.50 -35.19
CA SER A 102 4.96 33.28 -36.09
C SER A 102 6.31 33.29 -35.39
N ASN A 103 6.37 33.70 -34.11
CA ASN A 103 7.59 33.83 -33.32
C ASN A 103 7.43 33.08 -31.99
N ARG A 104 7.72 31.79 -32.00
CA ARG A 104 7.47 30.84 -30.89
C ARG A 104 8.72 30.02 -30.58
N ALA A 105 8.83 29.51 -29.37
CA ALA A 105 10.06 28.87 -28.86
C ALA A 105 9.92 27.36 -28.58
N TYR A 106 8.93 26.68 -29.16
CA TYR A 106 8.76 25.24 -28.94
C TYR A 106 10.04 24.46 -29.25
N VAL A 107 10.44 23.59 -28.32
CA VAL A 107 11.67 22.75 -28.40
C VAL A 107 12.99 23.56 -28.34
N GLU A 108 12.92 24.89 -28.25
CA GLU A 108 14.06 25.75 -27.89
C GLU A 108 14.16 25.91 -26.36
N GLY A 109 14.88 26.93 -25.90
CA GLY A 109 14.98 27.27 -24.48
C GLY A 109 16.06 26.48 -23.75
N ILE A 110 15.68 25.98 -22.57
CA ILE A 110 16.61 25.36 -21.64
C ILE A 110 16.83 23.91 -22.03
N TRP A 111 17.99 23.63 -22.62
CA TRP A 111 18.52 22.29 -22.89
C TRP A 111 19.44 21.85 -21.73
N ALA A 112 20.28 20.82 -21.94
CA ALA A 112 21.24 20.37 -20.94
C ALA A 112 22.07 21.54 -20.39
N SER A 113 21.90 21.76 -19.09
CA SER A 113 22.43 22.89 -18.32
C SER A 113 23.07 22.34 -17.04
N THR A 114 23.57 23.20 -16.17
CA THR A 114 24.29 22.80 -14.95
C THR A 114 23.94 23.68 -13.76
N LEU A 115 23.96 23.07 -12.57
CA LEU A 115 23.71 23.72 -11.30
C LEU A 115 24.76 23.23 -10.28
N ARG A 116 25.42 24.17 -9.59
CA ARG A 116 26.27 23.85 -8.45
C ARG A 116 26.07 24.82 -7.30
N TYR A 117 26.37 24.35 -6.09
CA TYR A 117 26.48 25.19 -4.90
C TYR A 117 27.94 25.56 -4.64
N ARG A 118 28.18 26.85 -4.38
CA ARG A 118 29.47 27.43 -4.02
C ARG A 118 29.49 27.78 -2.55
N GLU A 119 30.22 26.99 -1.77
CA GLU A 119 30.29 27.14 -0.32
C GLU A 119 30.93 28.47 0.11
N SER A 120 31.98 28.93 -0.59
CA SER A 120 32.71 30.15 -0.24
C SER A 120 31.87 31.42 -0.25
N THR A 121 30.81 31.45 -1.05
CA THR A 121 29.88 32.58 -1.17
C THR A 121 28.47 32.24 -0.73
N ASP A 122 28.23 31.00 -0.29
CA ASP A 122 26.90 30.44 0.01
C ASP A 122 25.88 30.70 -1.11
N LYS A 123 26.24 30.37 -2.36
CA LYS A 123 25.38 30.61 -3.54
C LYS A 123 25.18 29.37 -4.38
N PHE A 124 23.94 29.15 -4.81
CA PHE A 124 23.62 28.25 -5.90
C PHE A 124 23.77 29.01 -7.22
N MET A 125 24.39 28.38 -8.21
CA MET A 125 24.71 28.98 -9.51
C MET A 125 24.30 28.05 -10.64
N TRP A 126 23.35 28.51 -11.46
CA TRP A 126 22.85 27.81 -12.63
C TRP A 126 23.39 28.45 -13.91
N TYR A 127 23.78 27.61 -14.87
CA TYR A 127 24.26 28.03 -16.18
C TYR A 127 23.61 27.19 -17.27
N GLY A 128 22.99 27.83 -18.27
CA GLY A 128 22.43 27.13 -19.42
C GLY A 128 22.66 27.87 -20.74
N CYS A 129 23.15 27.16 -21.75
CA CYS A 129 23.20 27.71 -23.10
C CYS A 129 21.79 27.77 -23.68
N ILE A 130 21.40 28.94 -24.19
CA ILE A 130 20.19 29.10 -24.99
C ILE A 130 20.61 29.26 -26.45
N GLN A 131 20.53 28.17 -27.21
CA GLN A 131 21.10 28.08 -28.56
C GLN A 131 20.61 29.19 -29.50
N SER A 132 19.32 29.54 -29.45
CA SER A 132 18.76 30.60 -30.31
C SER A 132 19.32 32.00 -30.04
N THR A 133 19.93 32.22 -28.88
CA THR A 133 20.63 33.47 -28.54
C THR A 133 22.13 33.41 -28.77
N GLY A 134 22.69 32.20 -28.90
CA GLY A 134 24.15 31.96 -28.94
C GLY A 134 24.88 32.30 -27.62
N GLN A 135 24.17 32.50 -26.52
CA GLN A 135 24.71 32.88 -25.21
C GLN A 135 24.41 31.85 -24.12
N THR A 136 25.13 31.93 -23.01
CA THR A 136 24.88 31.12 -21.81
C THR A 136 24.40 32.02 -20.69
N TYR A 137 23.21 31.76 -20.17
CA TYR A 137 22.57 32.56 -19.13
C TYR A 137 22.99 32.07 -17.76
N ILE A 138 23.14 33.01 -16.82
CA ILE A 138 23.57 32.75 -15.46
C ILE A 138 22.46 33.19 -14.50
N TRP A 139 22.08 32.29 -13.60
CA TRP A 139 21.14 32.56 -12.52
C TRP A 139 21.76 32.16 -11.18
N THR A 140 21.51 32.96 -10.15
CA THR A 140 22.03 32.68 -8.80
C THR A 140 20.96 32.85 -7.73
N ALA A 141 21.06 32.05 -6.67
CA ALA A 141 20.28 32.18 -5.46
C ALA A 141 21.17 32.00 -4.23
N ASP A 142 20.85 32.73 -3.15
CA ASP A 142 21.54 32.55 -1.87
C ASP A 142 21.16 31.19 -1.25
N GLY A 143 22.13 30.50 -0.66
CA GLY A 143 21.93 29.20 0.01
C GLY A 143 21.26 29.33 1.38
N THR A 144 21.11 30.55 1.91
CA THR A 144 20.53 30.81 3.24
C THR A 144 21.31 30.10 4.37
N ASN A 145 22.64 30.09 4.25
CA ASN A 145 23.61 29.32 5.02
C ASN A 145 23.46 27.80 4.82
N ALA A 146 23.32 27.33 3.58
CA ALA A 146 23.05 25.92 3.27
C ALA A 146 24.12 25.00 3.87
N ALA A 147 25.42 25.32 3.72
CA ALA A 147 26.50 24.53 4.30
C ALA A 147 26.38 24.40 5.83
N ALA A 148 26.07 25.49 6.53
CA ALA A 148 25.88 25.49 7.98
C ALA A 148 24.57 24.81 8.41
N ASN A 149 23.57 24.78 7.53
CA ASN A 149 22.26 24.16 7.74
C ASN A 149 22.16 22.76 7.13
N ASN A 150 23.29 22.07 6.99
CA ASN A 150 23.37 20.68 6.52
C ASN A 150 22.68 20.45 5.16
N GLY A 151 22.80 21.43 4.27
CA GLY A 151 22.24 21.44 2.92
C GLY A 151 20.85 22.05 2.79
N GLU A 152 20.20 22.44 3.88
CA GLU A 152 18.84 22.96 3.84
C GLU A 152 18.79 24.43 3.40
N VAL A 153 17.92 24.72 2.43
CA VAL A 153 17.62 26.10 1.97
C VAL A 153 16.23 26.49 2.48
N SER A 154 16.15 27.63 3.14
CA SER A 154 14.91 28.10 3.79
C SER A 154 13.95 28.82 2.84
N ASN A 155 14.49 29.54 1.86
CA ASN A 155 13.73 30.18 0.79
C ASN A 155 14.61 30.38 -0.44
N TRP A 156 14.03 30.21 -1.62
CA TRP A 156 14.73 30.45 -2.88
C TRP A 156 14.42 31.86 -3.40
N ASN A 157 15.46 32.53 -3.89
CA ASN A 157 15.33 33.83 -4.55
C ASN A 157 16.32 33.91 -5.70
N TRP A 158 15.87 33.45 -6.86
CA TRP A 158 16.69 33.40 -8.07
C TRP A 158 16.76 34.75 -8.76
N THR A 159 17.98 35.16 -9.08
CA THR A 159 18.27 36.42 -9.75
C THR A 159 19.21 36.20 -10.93
N ALA A 160 18.96 36.89 -12.05
CA ALA A 160 19.82 36.84 -13.21
C ALA A 160 21.17 37.50 -12.90
N ALA A 161 22.27 36.79 -13.16
CA ALA A 161 23.64 37.24 -12.91
C ALA A 161 24.40 37.63 -14.19
N GLY A 162 23.68 37.78 -15.30
CA GLY A 162 24.22 38.16 -16.62
C GLY A 162 24.30 36.99 -17.59
N THR A 163 25.05 37.16 -18.67
CA THR A 163 25.27 36.15 -19.70
C THR A 163 26.75 36.05 -20.08
N LEU A 164 27.17 34.85 -20.49
CA LEU A 164 28.44 34.66 -21.18
C LEU A 164 28.22 34.83 -22.69
N PRO A 165 29.16 35.45 -23.42
CA PRO A 165 28.97 35.84 -24.81
C PRO A 165 28.99 34.67 -25.82
N LYS A 166 29.15 33.43 -25.34
CA LYS A 166 29.13 32.23 -26.16
C LYS A 166 28.19 31.17 -25.58
N CYS A 167 27.70 30.31 -26.45
CA CYS A 167 26.97 29.11 -26.08
C CYS A 167 27.96 28.04 -25.61
N TYR A 168 27.95 27.76 -24.31
CA TYR A 168 28.56 26.59 -23.74
C TYR A 168 27.55 25.44 -23.87
N TYR A 169 27.54 24.79 -25.04
CA TYR A 169 26.62 23.69 -25.34
C TYR A 169 26.86 22.53 -24.37
N ASP A 170 25.77 21.98 -23.81
CA ASP A 170 25.77 20.84 -22.87
C ASP A 170 26.80 20.98 -21.74
N ASN A 171 26.73 22.13 -21.08
CA ASN A 171 27.75 22.54 -20.13
C ASN A 171 27.62 21.86 -18.77
N GLY A 172 28.77 21.72 -18.09
CA GLY A 172 28.90 21.29 -16.70
C GLY A 172 29.83 22.23 -15.94
N VAL A 173 29.30 22.97 -14.96
CA VAL A 173 30.11 23.84 -14.12
C VAL A 173 30.72 23.02 -12.99
N PHE A 174 31.98 23.26 -12.72
CA PHE A 174 32.73 22.61 -11.66
C PHE A 174 33.46 23.68 -10.85
N ILE A 175 33.28 23.63 -9.52
CA ILE A 175 33.95 24.52 -8.57
C ILE A 175 35.01 23.66 -7.89
N ASP A 176 36.28 23.99 -8.13
CA ASP A 176 37.42 23.24 -7.60
C ASP A 176 37.64 23.56 -6.10
N ASP A 177 38.47 22.74 -5.44
CA ASP A 177 38.78 22.85 -4.02
C ASP A 177 39.44 24.20 -3.65
N ASP A 178 40.04 24.86 -4.62
CA ASP A 178 40.65 26.20 -4.48
C ASP A 178 39.70 27.35 -4.84
N ASP A 179 38.41 27.04 -5.03
CA ASP A 179 37.33 27.93 -5.42
C ASP A 179 37.44 28.47 -6.86
N THR A 180 38.35 27.93 -7.68
CA THR A 180 38.40 28.20 -9.12
C THR A 180 37.22 27.53 -9.82
N MET A 181 36.52 28.30 -10.65
CA MET A 181 35.39 27.80 -11.43
C MET A 181 35.83 27.38 -12.83
N TYR A 182 35.44 26.17 -13.23
CA TYR A 182 35.62 25.62 -14.56
C TYR A 182 34.26 25.32 -15.20
N MET A 183 34.20 25.42 -16.52
CA MET A 183 33.05 25.06 -17.33
C MET A 183 33.50 24.06 -18.39
N VAL A 184 33.05 22.82 -18.30
CA VAL A 184 33.20 21.84 -19.40
C VAL A 184 32.03 21.99 -20.37
N TYR A 185 32.27 21.86 -21.67
CA TYR A 185 31.25 22.04 -22.71
C TYR A 185 31.71 21.49 -24.07
N ASP A 186 30.82 21.66 -25.05
CA ASP A 186 30.97 21.33 -26.48
C ASP A 186 30.64 19.87 -26.82
N LYS A 187 30.60 19.57 -28.11
CA LYS A 187 30.40 18.24 -28.69
C LYS A 187 31.51 17.91 -29.67
N TYR A 188 31.92 16.64 -29.75
CA TYR A 188 33.12 16.15 -30.46
C TYR A 188 34.47 16.61 -29.88
N GLN A 189 34.61 17.89 -29.56
CA GLN A 189 35.84 18.50 -29.03
C GLN A 189 35.58 19.05 -27.64
N ILE A 190 35.64 18.17 -26.62
CA ILE A 190 35.38 18.56 -25.25
C ILE A 190 36.38 19.64 -24.83
N LYS A 191 35.85 20.78 -24.38
CA LYS A 191 36.60 21.96 -23.97
C LYS A 191 36.35 22.26 -22.50
N VAL A 192 37.39 22.77 -21.84
CA VAL A 192 37.29 23.32 -20.49
C VAL A 192 37.60 24.81 -20.57
N ALA A 193 36.74 25.62 -19.98
CA ALA A 193 36.97 27.04 -19.76
C ALA A 193 37.17 27.31 -18.27
N GLN A 194 38.11 28.18 -17.93
CA GLN A 194 38.23 28.75 -16.60
C GLN A 194 37.44 30.06 -16.57
N LEU A 195 36.57 30.22 -15.57
CA LEU A 195 35.81 31.44 -15.34
C LEU A 195 36.57 32.38 -14.39
N ASN A 196 36.17 33.65 -14.37
CA ASN A 196 36.63 34.60 -13.34
C ASN A 196 36.08 34.22 -11.96
N ALA A 197 36.58 34.90 -10.92
CA ALA A 197 36.19 34.64 -9.54
C ALA A 197 34.67 34.79 -9.31
N GLU A 198 33.99 35.64 -10.06
CA GLU A 198 32.54 35.82 -9.98
C GLU A 198 31.74 34.80 -10.82
N GLY A 199 32.41 34.01 -11.68
CA GLY A 199 31.75 33.06 -12.57
C GLY A 199 30.96 33.70 -13.73
N THR A 200 31.21 34.98 -14.03
CA THR A 200 30.45 35.79 -15.01
C THR A 200 31.20 36.09 -16.31
N ALA A 201 32.46 35.69 -16.42
CA ALA A 201 33.29 35.87 -17.62
C ALA A 201 34.27 34.71 -17.79
N GLU A 202 34.62 34.43 -19.05
CA GLU A 202 35.70 33.50 -19.37
C GLU A 202 37.06 34.18 -19.21
N VAL A 203 38.00 33.51 -18.54
CA VAL A 203 39.40 33.91 -18.46
C VAL A 203 40.21 33.27 -19.59
N ARG A 204 40.01 31.96 -19.80
CA ARG A 204 40.62 31.19 -20.88
C ARG A 204 39.84 29.90 -21.12
N SER A 205 39.99 29.31 -22.31
CA SER A 205 39.51 27.96 -22.61
C SER A 205 40.50 27.17 -23.45
N GLN A 206 40.40 25.84 -23.39
CA GLN A 206 41.24 24.90 -24.12
C GLN A 206 40.42 23.67 -24.51
N GLN A 207 40.70 23.10 -25.68
CA GLN A 207 40.29 21.73 -25.99
C GLN A 207 41.11 20.76 -25.13
N VAL A 208 40.42 19.85 -24.43
CA VAL A 208 41.05 18.92 -23.49
C VAL A 208 40.91 17.45 -23.92
N TYR A 209 39.91 17.15 -24.76
CA TYR A 209 39.70 15.82 -25.31
C TYR A 209 39.02 15.90 -26.68
N GLU A 210 39.42 15.00 -27.57
CA GLU A 210 38.79 14.72 -28.86
C GLU A 210 39.02 13.24 -29.14
N ASP A 211 37.95 12.52 -29.45
CA ASP A 211 38.07 11.09 -29.77
C ASP A 211 38.80 10.91 -31.11
N PRO A 212 39.79 10.01 -31.23
CA PRO A 212 40.55 9.81 -32.46
C PRO A 212 39.71 9.38 -33.68
N ASN A 213 38.51 8.82 -33.46
CA ASN A 213 37.59 8.40 -34.51
C ASN A 213 36.45 9.40 -34.74
N GLY A 214 36.48 10.56 -34.07
CA GLY A 214 35.45 11.59 -34.18
C GLY A 214 34.13 11.20 -33.50
N LEU A 215 34.18 10.44 -32.40
CA LEU A 215 33.01 10.12 -31.59
C LEU A 215 32.25 11.38 -31.15
N TYR A 216 30.93 11.35 -31.31
CA TYR A 216 30.04 12.38 -30.75
C TYR A 216 29.88 12.13 -29.25
N LEU A 217 30.34 13.08 -28.44
CA LEU A 217 30.13 13.11 -26.99
C LEU A 217 29.49 14.44 -26.59
N GLU A 218 28.47 14.41 -25.75
CA GLU A 218 27.80 15.61 -25.18
C GLU A 218 27.42 15.42 -23.71
N GLY A 219 26.55 16.27 -23.15
CA GLY A 219 26.04 16.13 -21.79
C GLY A 219 27.10 16.23 -20.69
N SER A 220 28.13 17.08 -20.85
CA SER A 220 29.32 17.02 -20.01
C SER A 220 29.06 17.39 -18.54
N ARG A 221 29.59 16.59 -17.60
CA ARG A 221 29.64 16.90 -16.15
C ARG A 221 31.05 16.70 -15.60
N MET A 222 31.57 17.72 -14.92
CA MET A 222 32.95 17.71 -14.41
C MET A 222 32.99 17.55 -12.89
N TYR A 223 33.98 16.78 -12.43
CA TYR A 223 34.20 16.43 -11.03
C TYR A 223 35.69 16.37 -10.72
N LYS A 224 36.02 16.49 -9.43
CA LYS A 224 37.33 16.13 -8.89
C LYS A 224 37.13 15.17 -7.74
N ILE A 225 37.79 14.02 -7.83
CA ILE A 225 37.60 12.90 -6.91
C ILE A 225 38.99 12.42 -6.52
N ASN A 226 39.31 12.48 -5.22
CA ASN A 226 40.62 12.11 -4.68
C ASN A 226 41.82 12.76 -5.40
N GLY A 227 41.67 14.01 -5.83
CA GLY A 227 42.73 14.78 -6.51
C GLY A 227 42.80 14.60 -8.03
N THR A 228 42.00 13.71 -8.62
CA THR A 228 41.93 13.47 -10.07
C THR A 228 40.67 14.11 -10.66
N TYR A 229 40.79 14.65 -11.88
CA TYR A 229 39.70 15.30 -12.60
C TYR A 229 38.99 14.31 -13.51
N TYR A 230 37.66 14.35 -13.50
CA TYR A 230 36.78 13.50 -14.30
C TYR A 230 35.79 14.34 -15.10
N ILE A 231 35.51 13.93 -16.33
CA ILE A 231 34.39 14.44 -17.14
C ILE A 231 33.55 13.24 -17.55
N PHE A 232 32.27 13.25 -17.20
CA PHE A 232 31.27 12.30 -17.68
C PHE A 232 30.61 12.91 -18.91
N ALA A 233 30.47 12.13 -19.98
CA ALA A 233 29.87 12.58 -21.24
C ALA A 233 29.14 11.42 -21.92
N THR A 234 27.95 11.69 -22.46
CA THR A 234 27.13 10.69 -23.13
C THR A 234 27.53 10.54 -24.60
N LYS A 235 27.45 9.33 -25.13
CA LYS A 235 27.31 9.08 -26.57
C LYS A 235 25.81 8.87 -26.82
N PRO A 236 25.08 9.85 -27.38
CA PRO A 236 23.63 9.78 -27.46
C PRO A 236 23.17 8.60 -28.33
N ALA A 237 22.21 7.79 -27.90
CA ALA A 237 21.46 7.83 -26.63
C ALA A 237 21.60 6.50 -25.87
N ASP A 238 22.79 5.91 -25.89
CA ASP A 238 23.02 4.53 -25.45
C ASP A 238 24.21 4.31 -24.52
N ASP A 239 25.21 5.19 -24.53
CA ASP A 239 26.43 4.99 -23.72
C ASP A 239 26.78 6.21 -22.86
N GLU A 240 27.53 5.94 -21.79
CA GLU A 240 28.20 6.96 -20.99
C GLU A 240 29.70 6.72 -20.98
N TRP A 241 30.48 7.77 -21.22
CA TRP A 241 31.93 7.78 -21.21
C TRP A 241 32.46 8.60 -20.04
N VAL A 242 33.58 8.15 -19.49
CA VAL A 242 34.32 8.85 -18.44
C VAL A 242 35.68 9.22 -18.99
N LEU A 243 36.02 10.49 -18.88
CA LEU A 243 37.31 11.05 -19.21
C LEU A 243 38.04 11.33 -17.89
N LYS A 244 39.31 10.92 -17.75
CA LYS A 244 40.11 11.08 -16.53
C LYS A 244 41.43 11.80 -16.81
N SER A 245 41.85 12.70 -15.92
CA SER A 245 43.11 13.45 -16.02
C SER A 245 43.61 13.92 -14.64
N ASP A 246 44.93 14.09 -14.48
CA ASP A 246 45.54 14.70 -13.28
C ASP A 246 45.48 16.24 -13.28
N SER A 247 45.04 16.83 -14.39
CA SER A 247 44.93 18.28 -14.59
C SER A 247 43.56 18.63 -15.20
N PRO A 248 42.93 19.75 -14.80
CA PRO A 248 41.67 20.18 -15.43
C PRO A 248 41.84 20.48 -16.92
N TRP A 249 43.08 20.74 -17.36
CA TRP A 249 43.47 21.03 -18.75
C TRP A 249 43.85 19.81 -19.59
N GLY A 250 43.70 18.61 -19.03
CA GLY A 250 44.05 17.37 -19.70
C GLY A 250 45.58 17.14 -19.80
N PRO A 251 46.00 16.26 -20.74
CA PRO A 251 45.14 15.49 -21.64
C PRO A 251 44.29 14.48 -20.86
N TYR A 252 43.06 14.24 -21.31
CA TYR A 252 42.20 13.23 -20.70
C TYR A 252 42.34 11.88 -21.41
N GLU A 253 42.44 10.80 -20.62
CA GLU A 253 42.19 9.44 -21.09
C GLU A 253 40.70 9.12 -20.99
N ALA A 254 40.17 8.22 -21.83
CA ALA A 254 38.74 7.91 -21.88
C ALA A 254 38.46 6.42 -21.68
N ARG A 255 37.40 6.09 -20.95
CA ARG A 255 36.84 4.74 -20.84
C ARG A 255 35.31 4.79 -20.86
N ILE A 256 34.71 3.73 -21.35
CA ILE A 256 33.25 3.56 -21.32
C ILE A 256 32.82 3.13 -19.90
N LEU A 257 31.80 3.79 -19.37
CA LEU A 257 31.14 3.43 -18.11
C LEU A 257 30.00 2.44 -18.36
N VAL A 258 29.11 2.78 -19.29
CA VAL A 258 28.02 1.92 -19.77
C VAL A 258 27.95 1.99 -21.29
N ASP A 259 27.68 0.85 -21.93
CA ASP A 259 27.53 0.68 -23.39
C ASP A 259 26.23 -0.07 -23.62
N SER A 260 25.22 0.61 -24.18
CA SER A 260 23.88 0.05 -24.45
C SER A 260 23.36 -0.85 -23.31
N ILE A 261 23.52 -0.40 -22.06
CA ILE A 261 23.26 -1.24 -20.89
C ILE A 261 21.76 -1.55 -20.78
N ALA A 262 21.41 -2.84 -20.70
CA ALA A 262 20.04 -3.27 -20.55
C ALA A 262 19.45 -2.92 -19.18
N GLY A 263 18.13 -2.73 -19.13
CA GLY A 263 17.38 -2.40 -17.92
C GLY A 263 17.56 -0.94 -17.46
N PRO A 264 16.97 -0.57 -16.32
CA PRO A 264 16.10 -1.37 -15.45
C PRO A 264 14.66 -1.52 -15.97
N LEU A 265 14.25 -0.72 -16.95
CA LEU A 265 12.93 -0.77 -17.57
C LEU A 265 12.98 -1.32 -18.99
N PRO A 266 12.01 -2.15 -19.39
CA PRO A 266 11.84 -2.51 -20.79
C PRO A 266 11.24 -1.32 -21.58
N ASN A 267 11.52 -1.28 -22.88
CA ASN A 267 10.87 -0.34 -23.83
C ASN A 267 11.11 1.15 -23.51
N ALA A 268 12.21 1.47 -22.83
CA ALA A 268 12.55 2.82 -22.37
C ALA A 268 13.94 3.28 -22.85
N GLY A 269 14.45 2.72 -23.95
CA GLY A 269 15.83 2.99 -24.41
C GLY A 269 16.87 2.41 -23.43
N ASN A 270 18.03 3.07 -23.35
CA ASN A 270 19.14 2.68 -22.47
C ASN A 270 19.42 3.77 -21.43
N SER A 271 20.03 3.39 -20.30
CA SER A 271 20.44 4.34 -19.26
C SER A 271 21.72 5.08 -19.69
N HIS A 272 21.65 6.40 -19.83
CA HIS A 272 22.76 7.24 -20.32
C HIS A 272 22.68 8.68 -19.74
N GLN A 273 23.73 9.48 -19.95
CA GLN A 273 23.86 10.87 -19.49
C GLN A 273 23.68 11.01 -17.98
N GLY A 274 23.50 12.22 -17.48
CA GLY A 274 23.31 12.52 -16.07
C GLY A 274 24.62 12.74 -15.34
N GLY A 275 24.72 12.29 -14.09
CA GLY A 275 25.85 12.67 -13.24
C GLY A 275 26.09 11.72 -12.07
N VAL A 276 27.22 11.93 -11.40
CA VAL A 276 27.64 11.13 -10.26
C VAL A 276 27.67 11.94 -8.98
N VAL A 277 27.37 11.28 -7.87
CA VAL A 277 27.33 11.92 -6.56
C VAL A 277 27.69 10.92 -5.46
N ASP A 278 28.41 11.40 -4.45
CA ASP A 278 28.75 10.62 -3.27
C ASP A 278 27.72 10.83 -2.16
N ASN A 279 27.53 9.81 -1.33
CA ASN A 279 26.88 9.97 -0.03
C ASN A 279 27.92 10.31 1.05
N LYS A 280 27.44 10.70 2.24
CA LYS A 280 28.31 11.02 3.39
C LYS A 280 29.20 9.89 3.88
N ASP A 281 28.88 8.65 3.51
CA ASP A 281 29.67 7.46 3.84
C ASP A 281 30.78 7.20 2.79
N GLY A 282 30.91 8.07 1.77
CA GLY A 282 31.91 7.97 0.70
C GLY A 282 31.54 7.00 -0.43
N ASN A 283 30.32 6.47 -0.46
CA ASN A 283 29.85 5.62 -1.54
C ASN A 283 29.33 6.48 -2.68
N TRP A 284 29.68 6.12 -3.91
CA TRP A 284 29.31 6.85 -5.12
C TRP A 284 28.12 6.21 -5.81
N TYR A 285 27.31 7.04 -6.47
CA TYR A 285 26.15 6.63 -7.24
C TYR A 285 26.17 7.36 -8.58
N TYR A 286 25.79 6.64 -9.63
CA TYR A 286 25.50 7.19 -10.94
C TYR A 286 23.99 7.36 -11.07
N VAL A 287 23.57 8.60 -11.33
CA VAL A 287 22.18 8.97 -11.62
C VAL A 287 22.11 9.26 -13.11
N ALA A 288 21.55 8.34 -13.87
CA ALA A 288 21.32 8.46 -15.31
C ALA A 288 19.84 8.75 -15.58
N PHE A 289 19.43 8.87 -16.84
CA PHE A 289 18.01 8.77 -17.21
C PHE A 289 17.78 7.76 -18.34
N MET A 290 16.52 7.36 -18.51
CA MET A 290 16.04 6.50 -19.60
C MET A 290 15.00 7.22 -20.45
N ASP A 291 14.99 6.94 -21.76
CA ASP A 291 14.01 7.43 -22.73
C ASP A 291 12.65 6.69 -22.63
N SER A 292 11.92 6.92 -21.54
CA SER A 292 10.64 6.28 -21.22
C SER A 292 9.43 6.90 -21.93
N TYR A 293 9.54 7.20 -23.23
CA TYR A 293 8.42 7.73 -24.02
C TYR A 293 7.24 6.73 -24.09
N PRO A 294 5.98 7.19 -24.02
CA PRO A 294 5.54 8.59 -24.15
C PRO A 294 5.61 9.43 -22.86
N GLY A 295 6.00 8.84 -21.72
CA GLY A 295 6.10 9.54 -20.43
C GLY A 295 7.19 10.60 -20.34
N GLY A 296 8.24 10.50 -21.17
CA GLY A 296 9.40 11.40 -21.16
C GLY A 296 10.66 10.70 -20.67
N ARG A 297 11.64 11.46 -20.20
CA ARG A 297 12.96 10.98 -19.77
C ARG A 297 13.04 10.95 -18.24
N ILE A 298 13.23 9.77 -17.68
CA ILE A 298 13.07 9.53 -16.23
C ILE A 298 14.36 9.03 -15.58
N PRO A 299 14.71 9.47 -14.36
CA PRO A 299 15.98 9.12 -13.74
C PRO A 299 16.01 7.71 -13.15
N VAL A 300 17.17 7.09 -13.27
CA VAL A 300 17.53 5.79 -12.71
C VAL A 300 18.85 5.90 -11.97
N VAL A 301 19.00 5.16 -10.86
CA VAL A 301 20.17 5.22 -9.98
C VAL A 301 20.82 3.85 -9.88
N ALA A 302 22.16 3.82 -9.98
CA ALA A 302 22.97 2.64 -9.70
C ALA A 302 24.21 3.02 -8.85
N PRO A 303 24.64 2.16 -7.91
CA PRO A 303 25.89 2.36 -7.20
C PRO A 303 27.11 2.29 -8.14
N LEU A 304 28.15 3.04 -7.80
CA LEU A 304 29.46 2.99 -8.44
C LEU A 304 30.50 2.35 -7.51
N THR A 305 31.41 1.59 -8.10
CA THR A 305 32.66 1.15 -7.48
C THR A 305 33.85 1.76 -8.19
N TRP A 306 34.99 1.87 -7.51
CA TRP A 306 36.22 2.43 -8.08
C TRP A 306 37.29 1.36 -8.19
N THR A 307 37.95 1.27 -9.35
CA THR A 307 39.09 0.39 -9.58
C THR A 307 40.35 0.92 -8.87
N GLU A 308 41.37 0.07 -8.72
CA GLU A 308 42.65 0.48 -8.11
C GLU A 308 43.37 1.59 -8.89
N ASP A 309 43.19 1.66 -10.21
CA ASP A 309 43.70 2.72 -11.08
C ASP A 309 42.77 3.95 -11.19
N GLY A 310 41.75 4.02 -10.31
CA GLY A 310 40.91 5.20 -10.14
C GLY A 310 39.83 5.39 -11.21
N TRP A 311 39.28 4.33 -11.77
CA TRP A 311 38.16 4.41 -12.72
C TRP A 311 36.84 3.97 -12.08
N PRO A 312 35.72 4.67 -12.36
CA PRO A 312 34.41 4.26 -11.87
C PRO A 312 33.84 3.12 -12.72
N GLU A 313 33.13 2.20 -12.08
CA GLU A 313 32.37 1.12 -12.70
C GLU A 313 30.97 1.04 -12.09
N VAL A 314 29.95 0.88 -12.94
CA VAL A 314 28.57 0.65 -12.48
C VAL A 314 28.45 -0.74 -11.86
N VAL A 315 27.90 -0.81 -10.65
CA VAL A 315 27.57 -2.08 -10.00
C VAL A 315 26.37 -2.70 -10.71
N ARG A 316 26.61 -3.74 -11.52
CA ARG A 316 25.57 -4.40 -12.31
C ARG A 316 24.86 -5.51 -11.52
N VAL A 317 23.60 -5.77 -11.85
CA VAL A 317 22.82 -6.93 -11.38
C VAL A 317 22.54 -7.82 -12.58
N ASP A 318 23.00 -9.06 -12.55
CA ASP A 318 22.89 -10.01 -13.67
C ASP A 318 23.40 -9.46 -15.02
N GLY A 319 24.45 -8.63 -14.97
CA GLY A 319 25.05 -7.99 -16.15
C GLY A 319 24.33 -6.75 -16.68
N ALA A 320 23.19 -6.38 -16.09
CA ALA A 320 22.33 -5.26 -16.47
C ALA A 320 22.30 -4.15 -15.41
N TRP A 321 21.67 -3.03 -15.73
CA TRP A 321 21.28 -2.05 -14.71
C TRP A 321 20.23 -2.68 -13.79
N GLY A 322 20.49 -2.65 -12.49
CA GLY A 322 19.63 -3.28 -11.50
C GLY A 322 18.27 -2.60 -11.41
N LYS A 323 17.20 -3.40 -11.51
CA LYS A 323 15.85 -2.95 -11.16
C LYS A 323 15.77 -2.48 -9.71
N THR A 324 16.48 -3.16 -8.82
CA THR A 324 16.46 -2.90 -7.38
C THR A 324 17.89 -2.79 -6.85
N TYR A 325 18.17 -1.77 -6.04
CA TYR A 325 19.44 -1.58 -5.33
C TYR A 325 19.22 -1.27 -3.85
N PRO A 326 20.24 -1.39 -2.99
CA PRO A 326 20.19 -0.87 -1.62
C PRO A 326 19.91 0.65 -1.62
N VAL A 327 19.12 1.14 -0.66
CA VAL A 327 18.88 2.59 -0.50
C VAL A 327 20.22 3.31 -0.25
N PRO A 328 20.52 4.38 -1.01
CA PRO A 328 21.80 5.08 -0.92
C PRO A 328 22.11 5.69 0.45
N VAL A 329 21.08 6.21 1.16
CA VAL A 329 21.24 6.82 2.48
C VAL A 329 20.07 6.45 3.39
N SER A 330 20.40 6.07 4.63
CA SER A 330 19.42 5.95 5.70
C SER A 330 19.28 7.26 6.51
N THR A 331 18.40 8.18 6.09
CA THR A 331 17.81 9.33 6.83
C THR A 331 16.34 9.25 7.39
N ASP A 332 16.03 9.79 8.56
CA ASP A 332 14.63 9.92 9.05
C ASP A 332 13.86 11.08 8.39
N LYS A 333 14.54 11.92 7.61
CA LYS A 333 13.92 13.02 6.86
C LYS A 333 13.12 12.51 5.66
N THR A 334 12.00 13.17 5.40
CA THR A 334 11.09 12.86 4.28
C THR A 334 10.84 14.10 3.43
N VAL A 335 10.45 13.88 2.17
CA VAL A 335 9.94 14.91 1.27
C VAL A 335 8.43 14.73 1.05
N PRO A 336 7.68 15.77 0.64
CA PRO A 336 6.28 15.63 0.24
C PRO A 336 6.09 14.59 -0.88
N PRO A 337 4.94 13.90 -0.94
CA PRO A 337 4.62 13.01 -2.07
C PRO A 337 4.26 13.82 -3.32
N LEU A 338 4.59 13.28 -4.50
CA LEU A 338 4.26 13.85 -5.82
C LEU A 338 2.78 13.67 -6.22
N THR A 339 2.02 12.89 -5.45
CA THR A 339 0.57 12.70 -5.66
C THR A 339 -0.21 13.46 -4.61
N GLY A 340 -1.36 14.01 -4.97
CA GLY A 340 -2.21 14.68 -4.00
C GLY A 340 -3.24 15.59 -4.66
N LEU A 341 -3.87 16.39 -3.80
CA LEU A 341 -4.80 17.44 -4.17
C LEU A 341 -4.09 18.79 -3.99
N ASP A 342 -4.07 19.59 -5.05
CA ASP A 342 -3.70 21.00 -5.01
C ASP A 342 -4.96 21.84 -5.19
N GLU A 343 -5.34 22.59 -4.16
CA GLU A 343 -6.48 23.52 -4.18
C GLU A 343 -6.03 24.95 -4.51
N PHE A 344 -4.78 25.14 -4.95
CA PHE A 344 -4.18 26.43 -5.26
C PHE A 344 -4.28 27.40 -4.08
N THR A 345 -4.01 26.91 -2.88
CA THR A 345 -4.00 27.72 -1.66
C THR A 345 -2.67 28.45 -1.52
N GLY A 346 -2.70 29.76 -1.25
CA GLY A 346 -1.50 30.56 -1.01
C GLY A 346 -1.35 31.72 -1.98
N THR A 347 -0.11 32.11 -2.26
CA THR A 347 0.23 33.27 -3.09
C THR A 347 1.16 32.93 -4.26
N SER A 348 1.53 31.66 -4.43
CA SER A 348 2.40 31.16 -5.50
C SER A 348 2.00 29.74 -5.88
N LEU A 349 2.27 29.35 -7.12
CA LEU A 349 2.07 27.97 -7.57
C LEU A 349 3.10 27.07 -6.87
N SER A 350 2.76 25.79 -6.67
CA SER A 350 3.77 24.79 -6.27
C SER A 350 4.82 24.61 -7.38
N ASP A 351 6.00 24.10 -7.02
CA ASP A 351 7.09 23.86 -7.96
C ASP A 351 6.82 22.69 -8.94
N GLU A 352 5.63 22.08 -8.88
CA GLU A 352 5.19 21.05 -9.83
C GLU A 352 4.59 21.66 -11.11
N TRP A 353 4.18 22.92 -11.04
CA TRP A 353 3.49 23.62 -12.12
C TRP A 353 4.43 24.43 -13.02
N GLU A 354 4.27 24.27 -14.33
CA GLU A 354 4.97 25.06 -15.33
C GLU A 354 4.01 25.44 -16.45
N TRP A 355 4.02 26.70 -16.85
CA TRP A 355 3.33 27.22 -18.02
C TRP A 355 4.01 26.76 -19.30
N ASN A 356 3.21 26.51 -20.35
CA ASN A 356 3.72 26.46 -21.71
C ASN A 356 4.08 27.89 -22.16
N HIS A 357 5.37 28.17 -22.35
CA HIS A 357 5.91 29.53 -22.52
C HIS A 357 5.70 30.43 -21.29
N ASN A 358 6.21 31.66 -21.30
CA ASN A 358 5.96 32.60 -20.21
C ASN A 358 4.47 32.99 -20.14
N PRO A 359 3.88 33.01 -18.95
CA PRO A 359 2.50 33.48 -18.78
C PRO A 359 2.39 35.00 -19.01
N ASP A 360 1.19 35.46 -19.38
CA ASP A 360 0.74 36.82 -19.12
C ASP A 360 0.29 36.92 -17.66
N ASN A 361 1.16 37.46 -16.80
CA ASN A 361 0.90 37.65 -15.38
C ASN A 361 -0.24 38.64 -15.07
N THR A 362 -0.77 39.35 -16.07
CA THR A 362 -1.97 40.21 -15.91
C THR A 362 -3.28 39.45 -16.15
N LYS A 363 -3.21 38.15 -16.47
CA LYS A 363 -4.34 37.31 -16.87
C LYS A 363 -4.52 36.07 -16.01
N TRP A 364 -3.79 35.98 -14.90
CA TRP A 364 -4.03 34.95 -13.90
C TRP A 364 -3.84 35.50 -12.50
N SER A 365 -4.56 34.96 -11.51
CA SER A 365 -4.38 35.33 -10.12
C SER A 365 -4.90 34.24 -9.18
N PHE A 366 -4.49 34.28 -7.91
CA PHE A 366 -5.08 33.44 -6.87
C PHE A 366 -6.38 34.07 -6.36
N ALA A 367 -7.43 33.27 -6.23
CA ALA A 367 -8.73 33.74 -5.75
C ALA A 367 -8.70 34.19 -4.27
N GLY A 368 -7.72 33.72 -3.49
CA GLY A 368 -7.56 34.02 -2.07
C GLY A 368 -8.60 33.32 -1.18
N GLY A 369 -8.35 33.27 0.14
CA GLY A 369 -9.29 32.68 1.11
C GLY A 369 -9.46 31.16 0.98
N GLU A 370 -10.43 30.72 0.17
CA GLU A 370 -10.84 29.31 -0.02
C GLU A 370 -9.98 28.51 -1.02
N GLY A 371 -8.98 29.16 -1.66
CA GLY A 371 -8.17 28.54 -2.72
C GLY A 371 -8.74 28.79 -4.12
N GLY A 372 -8.01 28.35 -5.14
CA GLY A 372 -8.37 28.49 -6.55
C GLY A 372 -7.49 29.45 -7.36
N LEU A 373 -7.38 29.14 -8.65
CA LEU A 373 -6.60 29.88 -9.65
C LEU A 373 -7.54 30.44 -10.73
N GLU A 374 -7.60 31.77 -10.84
CA GLU A 374 -8.33 32.46 -11.89
C GLU A 374 -7.48 32.53 -13.16
N LEU A 375 -8.02 32.05 -14.27
CA LEU A 375 -7.41 32.11 -15.61
C LEU A 375 -8.30 32.92 -16.54
N GLN A 376 -7.92 34.16 -16.81
CA GLN A 376 -8.58 34.99 -17.82
C GLN A 376 -8.04 34.64 -19.21
N THR A 377 -8.90 34.74 -20.23
CA THR A 377 -8.47 34.56 -21.62
C THR A 377 -7.33 35.55 -21.93
N ALA A 378 -6.16 35.03 -22.26
CA ALA A 378 -4.96 35.85 -22.54
C ALA A 378 -4.72 36.06 -24.05
N THR A 379 -5.25 35.17 -24.89
CA THR A 379 -5.03 35.18 -26.35
C THR A 379 -6.35 35.03 -27.10
N ILE A 380 -6.49 35.76 -28.22
CA ILE A 380 -7.53 35.51 -29.24
C ILE A 380 -6.94 34.58 -30.31
N THR A 381 -7.36 33.32 -30.36
CA THR A 381 -6.82 32.29 -31.26
C THR A 381 -7.82 31.15 -31.42
N GLU A 382 -7.70 30.38 -32.52
CA GLU A 382 -8.37 29.07 -32.64
C GLU A 382 -7.40 27.90 -32.40
N ASP A 383 -6.12 28.21 -32.22
CA ASP A 383 -5.01 27.28 -32.07
C ASP A 383 -4.53 27.27 -30.61
N LEU A 384 -4.69 26.13 -29.94
CA LEU A 384 -4.24 25.92 -28.57
C LEU A 384 -2.72 26.13 -28.43
N TYR A 385 -1.92 25.81 -29.45
CA TYR A 385 -0.47 25.99 -29.39
C TYR A 385 -0.05 27.46 -29.39
N ASN A 386 -0.96 28.39 -29.69
CA ASN A 386 -0.74 29.83 -29.57
C ASN A 386 -1.39 30.44 -28.31
N ALA A 387 -2.11 29.64 -27.52
CA ALA A 387 -2.78 30.12 -26.32
C ALA A 387 -1.78 30.28 -25.17
N ARG A 388 -1.59 31.53 -24.74
CA ARG A 388 -0.85 31.86 -23.51
C ARG A 388 -1.62 31.34 -22.29
N ASN A 389 -0.91 31.20 -21.17
CA ASN A 389 -1.47 30.76 -19.89
C ASN A 389 -2.08 29.34 -19.93
N THR A 390 -1.51 28.45 -20.75
CA THR A 390 -1.73 27.01 -20.57
C THR A 390 -0.82 26.53 -19.44
N LEU A 391 -1.42 26.18 -18.30
CA LEU A 391 -0.69 25.68 -17.13
C LEU A 391 -0.55 24.17 -17.21
N THR A 392 0.65 23.63 -16.98
CA THR A 392 0.95 22.20 -17.15
C THR A 392 1.60 21.56 -15.93
N HIS A 393 1.39 20.25 -15.78
CA HIS A 393 1.93 19.38 -14.75
C HIS A 393 2.45 18.08 -15.38
N ARG A 394 3.57 17.56 -14.90
CA ARG A 394 4.13 16.28 -15.38
C ARG A 394 3.18 15.12 -15.07
N ILE A 395 3.18 14.07 -15.89
CA ILE A 395 2.39 12.85 -15.66
C ILE A 395 3.24 11.86 -14.87
N ILE A 396 2.68 11.24 -13.84
CA ILE A 396 3.35 10.21 -13.06
C ILE A 396 3.10 8.84 -13.69
N GLY A 397 4.17 8.10 -13.96
CA GLY A 397 4.11 6.76 -14.55
C GLY A 397 3.86 5.64 -13.53
N PRO A 398 3.52 4.43 -14.02
CA PRO A 398 3.24 4.13 -15.42
C PRO A 398 1.84 4.58 -15.86
N LYS A 399 0.90 4.75 -14.92
CA LYS A 399 -0.48 5.17 -15.20
C LYS A 399 -1.00 6.08 -14.11
N SER A 400 -1.54 7.24 -14.50
CA SER A 400 -2.09 8.21 -13.57
C SER A 400 -3.26 8.98 -14.18
N SER A 401 -4.11 9.51 -13.30
CA SER A 401 -5.22 10.37 -13.64
C SER A 401 -4.98 11.77 -13.09
N GLY A 402 -5.11 12.79 -13.94
CA GLY A 402 -5.18 14.19 -13.55
C GLY A 402 -6.63 14.67 -13.61
N THR A 403 -7.18 15.13 -12.48
CA THR A 403 -8.56 15.66 -12.41
C THR A 403 -8.56 17.13 -12.06
N PHE A 404 -9.05 17.98 -12.95
CA PHE A 404 -9.28 19.40 -12.72
C PHE A 404 -10.73 19.64 -12.29
N ARG A 405 -10.93 20.42 -11.23
CA ARG A 405 -12.24 20.95 -10.85
C ARG A 405 -12.33 22.41 -11.25
N LEU A 406 -13.32 22.76 -12.04
CA LEU A 406 -13.43 24.05 -12.72
C LEU A 406 -14.74 24.77 -12.34
N ASP A 407 -14.69 26.09 -12.20
CA ASP A 407 -15.85 26.97 -12.30
C ASP A 407 -15.93 27.58 -13.70
N ILE A 408 -17.01 27.29 -14.41
CA ILE A 408 -17.22 27.75 -15.80
C ILE A 408 -18.21 28.92 -15.91
N SER A 409 -18.65 29.49 -14.78
CA SER A 409 -19.73 30.50 -14.75
C SER A 409 -19.36 31.82 -15.44
N LYS A 410 -18.07 32.16 -15.48
CA LYS A 410 -17.55 33.42 -16.05
C LYS A 410 -17.01 33.28 -17.48
N LEU A 411 -17.23 32.14 -18.14
CA LEU A 411 -16.89 31.98 -19.56
C LEU A 411 -17.81 32.82 -20.45
N MET A 412 -17.21 33.45 -21.47
CA MET A 412 -17.86 34.30 -22.45
C MET A 412 -17.95 33.63 -23.82
N SER A 413 -18.86 34.11 -24.69
CA SER A 413 -18.97 33.62 -26.06
C SER A 413 -17.62 33.71 -26.78
N GLY A 414 -17.23 32.61 -27.44
CA GLY A 414 -15.94 32.42 -28.08
C GLY A 414 -14.89 31.75 -27.18
N ASP A 415 -15.14 31.55 -25.89
CA ASP A 415 -14.14 30.92 -25.01
C ASP A 415 -14.03 29.42 -25.25
N ARG A 416 -12.79 28.92 -25.23
CA ARG A 416 -12.43 27.51 -25.19
C ARG A 416 -11.58 27.26 -23.95
N ALA A 417 -12.09 26.44 -23.04
CA ALA A 417 -11.46 26.18 -21.75
C ALA A 417 -11.58 24.70 -21.37
N GLY A 418 -10.57 24.12 -20.74
CA GLY A 418 -10.63 22.71 -20.35
C GLY A 418 -9.31 22.10 -19.89
N ALA A 419 -9.32 20.77 -19.80
CA ALA A 419 -8.17 19.96 -19.43
C ALA A 419 -7.56 19.29 -20.68
N VAL A 420 -6.27 19.47 -20.89
CA VAL A 420 -5.51 18.98 -22.05
C VAL A 420 -4.47 17.93 -21.66
N LEU A 421 -4.33 16.91 -22.49
CA LEU A 421 -3.13 16.08 -22.56
C LEU A 421 -2.17 16.75 -23.55
N PHE A 422 -1.20 17.51 -23.03
CA PHE A 422 -0.40 18.45 -23.81
C PHE A 422 0.93 17.85 -24.28
N ARG A 423 1.18 17.94 -25.59
CA ARG A 423 2.44 17.65 -26.29
C ARG A 423 2.35 18.16 -27.73
N ASP A 424 3.32 17.86 -28.60
CA ASP A 424 3.30 18.13 -30.04
C ASP A 424 2.11 17.50 -30.79
N THR A 425 1.62 16.37 -30.28
CA THR A 425 0.31 15.81 -30.62
C THR A 425 -0.53 15.75 -29.36
N ALA A 426 -1.70 16.39 -29.37
CA ALA A 426 -2.49 16.63 -28.17
C ALA A 426 -3.98 16.33 -28.36
N ALA A 427 -4.67 16.18 -27.24
CA ALA A 427 -6.12 16.09 -27.17
C ALA A 427 -6.61 16.69 -25.84
N TYR A 428 -7.83 17.20 -25.81
CA TYR A 428 -8.42 17.78 -24.61
C TYR A 428 -9.90 17.47 -24.47
N ILE A 429 -10.39 17.61 -23.24
CA ILE A 429 -11.81 17.71 -22.92
C ILE A 429 -12.08 19.09 -22.32
N GLY A 430 -13.18 19.72 -22.69
CA GLY A 430 -13.45 21.10 -22.26
C GLY A 430 -14.79 21.65 -22.72
N ILE A 431 -15.02 22.93 -22.41
CA ILE A 431 -16.18 23.70 -22.82
C ILE A 431 -15.80 24.59 -23.99
N HIS A 432 -16.59 24.54 -25.07
CA HIS A 432 -16.69 25.58 -26.09
C HIS A 432 -17.93 26.43 -25.78
N LYS A 433 -17.73 27.71 -25.50
CA LYS A 433 -18.82 28.63 -25.16
C LYS A 433 -19.29 29.35 -26.42
N ASP A 434 -20.40 28.90 -27.00
CA ASP A 434 -20.97 29.52 -28.21
C ASP A 434 -22.26 30.27 -27.86
N GLY A 435 -22.21 31.61 -27.89
CA GLY A 435 -23.30 32.46 -27.41
C GLY A 435 -23.58 32.20 -25.93
N SER A 436 -24.80 31.73 -25.61
CA SER A 436 -25.18 31.37 -24.24
C SER A 436 -24.93 29.90 -23.88
N THR A 437 -24.51 29.07 -24.84
CA THR A 437 -24.49 27.61 -24.69
C THR A 437 -23.11 27.11 -24.25
N ASN A 438 -23.07 26.24 -23.23
CA ASN A 438 -21.86 25.55 -22.80
C ASN A 438 -21.78 24.17 -23.50
N ASN A 439 -21.01 24.08 -24.58
CA ASN A 439 -20.82 22.83 -25.31
C ASN A 439 -19.65 22.05 -24.72
N LEU A 440 -19.94 20.96 -24.00
CA LEU A 440 -18.91 20.02 -23.57
C LEU A 440 -18.42 19.23 -24.78
N VAL A 441 -17.11 19.26 -25.04
CA VAL A 441 -16.49 18.61 -26.20
C VAL A 441 -15.22 17.88 -25.81
N MET A 442 -14.91 16.82 -26.55
CA MET A 442 -13.59 16.22 -26.61
C MET A 442 -13.00 16.52 -27.99
N VAL A 443 -11.82 17.12 -28.01
CA VAL A 443 -11.09 17.53 -29.22
C VAL A 443 -9.81 16.72 -29.30
N ASP A 444 -9.56 16.12 -30.46
CA ASP A 444 -8.33 15.40 -30.76
C ASP A 444 -7.61 16.02 -31.98
N SER A 445 -6.59 15.32 -32.47
CA SER A 445 -5.90 15.67 -33.72
C SER A 445 -5.23 17.05 -33.70
N LEU A 446 -4.93 17.61 -32.52
CA LEU A 446 -4.06 18.78 -32.39
C LEU A 446 -2.64 18.33 -32.71
N ALA A 447 -1.96 18.99 -33.64
CA ALA A 447 -0.63 18.55 -34.06
C ALA A 447 0.27 19.71 -34.47
N LEU A 448 1.56 19.58 -34.16
CA LEU A 448 2.65 20.37 -34.72
C LEU A 448 3.34 19.63 -35.88
N ASN A 449 3.97 20.38 -36.77
CA ASN A 449 4.86 19.90 -37.82
C ASN A 449 6.28 19.67 -37.28
N SER A 450 7.16 19.10 -38.10
CA SER A 450 8.57 18.88 -37.75
C SER A 450 9.38 20.17 -37.56
N ASP A 451 8.90 21.30 -38.06
CA ASP A 451 9.44 22.64 -37.81
C ASP A 451 8.73 23.35 -36.65
N TRP A 452 7.92 22.61 -35.88
CA TRP A 452 7.11 23.09 -34.77
C TRP A 452 6.08 24.17 -35.13
N THR A 453 5.78 24.33 -36.42
CA THR A 453 4.61 25.09 -36.87
C THR A 453 3.31 24.30 -36.63
N THR A 454 2.17 24.97 -36.48
CA THR A 454 0.91 24.25 -36.27
C THR A 454 0.50 23.50 -37.54
N LYS A 455 0.33 22.19 -37.43
CA LYS A 455 -0.17 21.31 -38.51
C LYS A 455 -1.69 21.23 -38.50
N SER A 456 -2.27 21.16 -37.31
CA SER A 456 -3.71 21.02 -37.10
C SER A 456 -4.11 21.68 -35.78
N THR A 457 -5.19 22.46 -35.82
CA THR A 457 -5.82 23.09 -34.65
C THR A 457 -6.83 22.19 -33.94
N GLY A 458 -6.94 20.93 -34.37
CA GLY A 458 -7.77 19.89 -33.79
C GLY A 458 -9.18 19.79 -34.37
N SER A 459 -9.84 18.69 -34.08
CA SER A 459 -11.22 18.39 -34.48
C SER A 459 -12.04 17.89 -33.29
N ILE A 460 -13.31 18.28 -33.23
CA ILE A 460 -14.25 17.75 -32.22
C ILE A 460 -14.50 16.27 -32.55
N ALA A 461 -13.96 15.39 -31.72
CA ALA A 461 -14.12 13.94 -31.85
C ALA A 461 -15.41 13.44 -31.21
N ALA A 462 -15.88 14.13 -30.16
CA ALA A 462 -17.18 13.88 -29.54
C ALA A 462 -17.75 15.12 -28.86
N THR A 463 -19.07 15.19 -28.79
CA THR A 463 -19.82 16.22 -28.07
C THR A 463 -20.59 15.56 -26.93
N GLY A 464 -20.43 16.09 -25.73
CA GLY A 464 -21.12 15.65 -24.51
C GLY A 464 -22.54 16.22 -24.40
N PRO A 465 -23.22 15.97 -23.27
CA PRO A 465 -24.53 16.59 -23.02
C PRO A 465 -24.38 18.12 -22.93
N ALA A 466 -25.47 18.83 -23.28
CA ALA A 466 -25.55 20.26 -23.06
C ALA A 466 -25.44 20.56 -21.55
N ILE A 467 -24.43 21.34 -21.17
CA ILE A 467 -24.25 21.74 -19.77
C ILE A 467 -25.19 22.92 -19.51
N GLY A 468 -26.11 22.74 -18.57
CA GLY A 468 -27.07 23.79 -18.20
C GLY A 468 -26.35 25.07 -17.77
N VAL A 469 -26.96 26.23 -18.04
CA VAL A 469 -26.39 27.54 -17.68
C VAL A 469 -26.22 27.68 -16.16
N ASP A 470 -27.00 26.93 -15.38
CA ASP A 470 -26.94 26.91 -13.92
C ASP A 470 -25.81 26.01 -13.36
N VAL A 471 -25.17 25.19 -14.20
CA VAL A 471 -24.06 24.32 -13.76
C VAL A 471 -22.76 25.12 -13.78
N THR A 472 -22.23 25.41 -12.60
CA THR A 472 -21.00 26.17 -12.41
C THR A 472 -19.79 25.27 -12.18
N ASP A 473 -19.94 24.18 -11.43
CA ASP A 473 -18.87 23.23 -11.10
C ASP A 473 -18.78 22.09 -12.13
N LEU A 474 -17.60 21.90 -12.72
CA LEU A 474 -17.30 20.84 -13.68
C LEU A 474 -15.98 20.17 -13.33
N TRP A 475 -15.97 18.84 -13.28
CA TRP A 475 -14.76 18.05 -13.13
C TRP A 475 -14.37 17.47 -14.47
N LEU A 476 -13.14 17.68 -14.88
CA LEU A 476 -12.55 17.14 -16.10
C LEU A 476 -11.36 16.25 -15.72
N ARG A 477 -11.41 14.98 -16.09
CA ARG A 477 -10.38 14.00 -15.77
C ARG A 477 -9.76 13.44 -17.04
N ILE A 478 -8.44 13.30 -17.00
CA ILE A 478 -7.64 12.65 -18.03
C ILE A 478 -7.00 11.44 -17.38
N GLU A 479 -7.24 10.24 -17.91
CA GLU A 479 -6.62 9.01 -17.46
C GLU A 479 -5.61 8.55 -18.51
N SER A 480 -4.32 8.59 -18.17
CA SER A 480 -3.22 8.39 -19.12
C SER A 480 -2.39 7.15 -18.78
N ASP A 481 -2.10 6.34 -19.80
CA ASP A 481 -1.12 5.26 -19.74
C ASP A 481 0.19 5.75 -20.38
N ILE A 482 1.21 6.03 -19.57
CA ILE A 482 2.54 6.42 -20.05
C ILE A 482 3.56 5.30 -19.85
N THR A 483 3.10 4.04 -19.76
CA THR A 483 3.99 2.88 -19.72
C THR A 483 4.94 2.95 -20.93
N PRO A 484 6.27 2.78 -20.74
CA PRO A 484 7.22 2.93 -21.82
C PRO A 484 6.86 2.11 -23.06
N ALA A 485 6.89 2.77 -24.20
CA ALA A 485 6.65 2.21 -25.54
C ALA A 485 7.64 2.85 -26.54
N PHE A 486 8.84 3.17 -26.08
CA PHE A 486 9.88 3.77 -26.90
C PHE A 486 10.41 2.80 -27.97
N SER A 487 11.34 3.27 -28.80
CA SER A 487 11.85 2.63 -30.03
C SER A 487 11.95 1.09 -29.98
N ASN A 488 11.62 0.45 -31.11
CA ASN A 488 11.49 -1.01 -31.30
C ASN A 488 10.18 -1.64 -30.81
N THR A 489 9.17 -0.83 -30.51
CA THR A 489 7.81 -1.32 -30.23
C THR A 489 6.81 -0.74 -31.23
N ASN A 490 5.79 -1.52 -31.58
CA ASN A 490 4.61 -1.05 -32.32
C ASN A 490 3.46 -0.73 -31.35
N GLU A 491 3.73 -0.69 -30.04
CA GLU A 491 2.71 -0.43 -29.03
C GLU A 491 2.40 1.05 -28.97
N VAL A 492 1.13 1.40 -29.12
CA VAL A 492 0.64 2.77 -28.97
C VAL A 492 -0.07 2.85 -27.63
N ARG A 493 0.37 3.78 -26.77
CA ARG A 493 -0.31 4.01 -25.49
C ARG A 493 -1.49 4.93 -25.67
N LYS A 494 -2.44 4.83 -24.74
CA LYS A 494 -3.73 5.46 -24.87
C LYS A 494 -4.09 6.31 -23.67
N THR A 495 -4.82 7.38 -23.93
CA THR A 495 -5.44 8.23 -22.91
C THR A 495 -6.94 8.32 -23.13
N THR A 496 -7.70 8.37 -22.04
CA THR A 496 -9.15 8.56 -22.05
C THR A 496 -9.53 9.83 -21.29
N PHE A 497 -10.65 10.43 -21.70
CA PHE A 497 -11.14 11.70 -21.18
C PHE A 497 -12.52 11.52 -20.56
N TRP A 498 -12.71 12.12 -19.39
CA TRP A 498 -13.88 11.90 -18.54
C TRP A 498 -14.36 13.23 -17.97
N TYR A 499 -15.67 13.34 -17.75
CA TYR A 499 -16.26 14.50 -17.09
C TYR A 499 -17.24 14.10 -15.99
N SER A 500 -17.47 15.02 -15.06
CA SER A 500 -18.49 14.88 -14.00
C SER A 500 -19.04 16.25 -13.63
N THR A 501 -20.33 16.31 -13.29
CA THR A 501 -21.00 17.53 -12.77
C THR A 501 -21.33 17.45 -11.29
N ASP A 502 -21.06 16.32 -10.64
CA ASP A 502 -21.30 16.10 -9.20
C ASP A 502 -20.02 15.73 -8.42
N GLY A 503 -18.91 15.49 -9.13
CA GLY A 503 -17.63 15.06 -8.56
C GLY A 503 -17.60 13.60 -8.11
N ILE A 504 -18.67 12.83 -8.32
CA ILE A 504 -18.82 11.43 -7.88
C ILE A 504 -18.88 10.49 -9.08
N GLU A 505 -19.79 10.74 -10.03
CA GLU A 505 -19.95 9.92 -11.23
C GLU A 505 -19.19 10.54 -12.40
N PHE A 506 -18.22 9.80 -12.96
CA PHE A 506 -17.45 10.20 -14.13
C PHE A 506 -17.90 9.43 -15.36
N LEU A 507 -18.21 10.17 -16.43
CA LEU A 507 -18.63 9.62 -17.71
C LEU A 507 -17.53 9.87 -18.75
N GLN A 508 -17.15 8.83 -19.50
CA GLN A 508 -16.19 8.95 -20.58
C GLN A 508 -16.80 9.75 -21.74
N LEU A 509 -16.00 10.63 -22.34
CA LEU A 509 -16.37 11.37 -23.55
C LEU A 509 -15.28 11.23 -24.62
N GLY A 510 -15.68 10.80 -25.81
CA GLY A 510 -14.77 10.66 -26.95
C GLY A 510 -14.05 9.31 -27.03
N PRO A 511 -13.36 9.07 -28.15
CA PRO A 511 -12.55 7.89 -28.34
C PRO A 511 -11.31 7.89 -27.44
N GLU A 512 -10.64 6.75 -27.34
CA GLU A 512 -9.28 6.70 -26.79
C GLU A 512 -8.34 7.49 -27.71
N PHE A 513 -7.48 8.33 -27.12
CA PHE A 513 -6.46 9.08 -27.85
C PHE A 513 -5.14 8.31 -27.88
N ASP A 514 -4.63 8.09 -29.08
CA ASP A 514 -3.35 7.42 -29.34
C ASP A 514 -2.18 8.39 -29.13
N MET A 515 -1.29 8.07 -28.19
CA MET A 515 -0.14 8.90 -27.82
C MET A 515 1.08 8.60 -28.69
N ALA A 516 1.82 9.64 -29.07
CA ALA A 516 3.03 9.50 -29.87
C ALA A 516 4.24 9.04 -29.04
N ASN A 517 4.99 8.05 -29.56
CA ASN A 517 6.24 7.56 -28.96
C ASN A 517 7.49 8.30 -29.48
N THR A 518 7.30 9.36 -30.27
CA THR A 518 8.36 10.21 -30.85
C THR A 518 9.15 10.92 -29.76
N TRP A 519 10.46 11.09 -29.95
CA TRP A 519 11.34 11.79 -29.00
C TRP A 519 11.65 13.23 -29.40
N GLN A 520 11.31 13.65 -30.63
CA GLN A 520 11.78 14.91 -31.22
C GLN A 520 11.27 16.16 -30.49
N PHE A 521 10.13 16.06 -29.78
CA PHE A 521 9.64 17.14 -28.92
C PHE A 521 10.36 17.20 -27.56
N PHE A 522 11.18 16.18 -27.26
CA PHE A 522 11.92 15.87 -26.04
C PHE A 522 11.08 15.74 -24.76
N THR A 523 10.23 16.72 -24.47
CA THR A 523 9.35 16.69 -23.30
C THR A 523 8.34 15.54 -23.45
N GLY A 524 8.08 14.84 -22.35
CA GLY A 524 7.00 13.86 -22.23
C GLY A 524 5.61 14.52 -22.31
N TYR A 525 4.58 13.70 -22.31
CA TYR A 525 3.20 14.21 -22.18
C TYR A 525 2.96 14.84 -20.81
N ARG A 526 2.14 15.89 -20.78
CA ARG A 526 1.74 16.61 -19.56
C ARG A 526 0.24 16.70 -19.42
N PHE A 527 -0.26 16.72 -18.20
CA PHE A 527 -1.60 17.25 -17.94
C PHE A 527 -1.54 18.77 -17.99
N GLY A 528 -2.59 19.42 -18.48
CA GLY A 528 -2.68 20.86 -18.44
C GLY A 528 -4.10 21.38 -18.38
N VAL A 529 -4.22 22.65 -18.01
CA VAL A 529 -5.46 23.41 -18.04
C VAL A 529 -5.23 24.69 -18.84
N PHE A 530 -6.22 25.07 -19.65
CA PHE A 530 -6.12 26.22 -20.54
C PHE A 530 -7.43 27.02 -20.56
N ASN A 531 -7.31 28.29 -20.95
CA ASN A 531 -8.44 29.15 -21.30
C ASN A 531 -8.02 30.19 -22.34
N PHE A 532 -8.66 30.21 -23.51
CA PHE A 532 -8.44 31.22 -24.56
C PHE A 532 -9.76 31.57 -25.26
N ALA A 533 -9.78 32.72 -25.94
CA ALA A 533 -10.95 33.17 -26.69
C ALA A 533 -10.74 33.03 -28.19
N THR A 534 -11.80 32.82 -28.97
CA THR A 534 -11.76 32.86 -30.45
C THR A 534 -12.33 34.17 -30.98
N GLU A 535 -13.13 34.88 -30.19
CA GLU A 535 -13.81 36.11 -30.59
C GLU A 535 -13.22 37.35 -29.89
N LYS A 536 -13.26 37.39 -28.55
CA LYS A 536 -12.86 38.56 -27.77
C LYS A 536 -12.40 38.14 -26.37
N LEU A 537 -11.38 38.81 -25.85
CA LEU A 537 -10.94 38.65 -24.46
C LEU A 537 -11.99 39.14 -23.47
N GLY A 538 -11.98 38.54 -22.28
CA GLY A 538 -12.73 39.00 -21.11
C GLY A 538 -13.35 37.90 -20.27
N GLY A 539 -13.46 36.69 -20.82
CA GLY A 539 -13.93 35.53 -20.07
C GLY A 539 -12.87 34.95 -19.14
N GLU A 540 -13.34 34.22 -18.14
CA GLU A 540 -12.52 33.72 -17.04
C GLU A 540 -12.94 32.30 -16.64
N LEU A 541 -11.95 31.44 -16.40
CA LEU A 541 -12.09 30.10 -15.85
C LEU A 541 -11.49 30.10 -14.45
N MET A 542 -12.23 29.63 -13.44
CA MET A 542 -11.63 29.36 -12.13
C MET A 542 -11.23 27.89 -12.05
N VAL A 543 -9.96 27.60 -11.82
CA VAL A 543 -9.49 26.25 -11.49
C VAL A 543 -9.52 26.12 -9.97
N LYS A 544 -10.52 25.40 -9.44
CA LYS A 544 -10.70 25.22 -7.99
C LYS A 544 -9.66 24.28 -7.40
N SER A 545 -9.35 23.20 -8.12
CA SER A 545 -8.35 22.23 -7.67
C SER A 545 -7.84 21.34 -8.81
N PHE A 546 -6.69 20.73 -8.60
CA PHE A 546 -6.13 19.64 -9.39
C PHE A 546 -5.82 18.45 -8.49
N GLU A 547 -6.22 17.24 -8.89
CA GLU A 547 -5.92 16.00 -8.17
C GLU A 547 -5.14 15.03 -9.06
N MET A 548 -3.95 14.65 -8.60
CA MET A 548 -3.09 13.63 -9.20
C MET A 548 -3.24 12.30 -8.47
N LYS A 549 -3.65 11.23 -9.18
CA LYS A 549 -3.84 9.88 -8.63
C LYS A 549 -3.21 8.80 -9.50
N LEU A 550 -2.56 7.83 -8.88
CA LEU A 550 -2.14 6.58 -9.54
C LEU A 550 -3.33 5.61 -9.62
N PHE A 551 -3.44 4.85 -10.71
CA PHE A 551 -4.42 3.76 -10.83
C PHE A 551 -3.81 2.49 -11.42
N CYS A 552 -4.28 1.33 -10.97
CA CYS A 552 -3.97 0.03 -11.57
C CYS A 552 -5.19 -0.47 -12.34
N THR A 553 -5.09 -0.64 -13.66
CA THR A 553 -6.08 -1.44 -14.38
C THR A 553 -5.83 -2.93 -14.09
N SER A 554 -6.69 -3.54 -13.29
CA SER A 554 -6.80 -5.00 -13.24
C SER A 554 -7.24 -5.50 -14.61
N SER A 555 -6.50 -6.42 -15.20
CA SER A 555 -6.90 -7.10 -16.44
C SER A 555 -8.24 -7.82 -16.27
N HIS A 556 -9.11 -7.62 -17.27
CA HIS A 556 -10.45 -8.21 -17.49
C HIS A 556 -11.67 -7.51 -16.88
N GLU A 557 -12.21 -6.54 -17.62
CA GLU A 557 -13.65 -6.43 -17.88
C GLU A 557 -13.85 -6.03 -19.36
N VAL A 558 -13.87 -7.02 -20.25
CA VAL A 558 -14.39 -6.84 -21.61
C VAL A 558 -15.88 -7.10 -21.54
N VAL A 559 -16.68 -6.04 -21.70
CA VAL A 559 -18.11 -6.15 -21.97
C VAL A 559 -18.28 -6.84 -23.33
N PRO A 560 -19.03 -7.96 -23.44
CA PRO A 560 -19.16 -8.67 -24.71
C PRO A 560 -20.17 -7.98 -25.62
N THR A 561 -19.68 -7.41 -26.72
CA THR A 561 -20.50 -7.04 -27.87
C THR A 561 -20.73 -8.28 -28.74
N LEU A 562 -22.00 -8.60 -29.01
CA LEU A 562 -22.47 -9.76 -29.77
C LEU A 562 -22.13 -9.69 -31.28
N LEU A 563 -21.58 -10.81 -31.78
CA LEU A 563 -21.69 -11.44 -33.11
C LEU A 563 -21.21 -10.63 -34.34
N THR A 564 -20.27 -11.15 -35.13
CA THR A 564 -20.59 -12.12 -36.20
C THR A 564 -19.36 -12.89 -36.72
N THR A 565 -19.62 -14.17 -37.02
CA THR A 565 -18.90 -15.23 -37.78
C THR A 565 -17.73 -14.79 -38.69
N SER A 566 -16.57 -15.46 -38.66
CA SER A 566 -16.29 -16.68 -39.45
C SER A 566 -14.88 -17.26 -39.16
N ALA A 567 -14.75 -18.58 -39.20
CA ALA A 567 -13.49 -19.36 -39.14
C ALA A 567 -13.26 -20.06 -40.52
N PRO A 568 -12.24 -20.93 -40.78
CA PRO A 568 -11.10 -21.38 -39.96
C PRO A 568 -9.74 -21.60 -40.74
N ASN A 569 -8.74 -22.13 -40.01
CA ASN A 569 -7.60 -22.99 -40.40
C ASN A 569 -6.19 -22.37 -40.60
N ARG A 570 -5.25 -22.74 -39.72
CA ARG A 570 -4.21 -23.75 -40.03
C ARG A 570 -3.41 -24.23 -38.80
N LEU A 571 -3.13 -25.53 -38.83
CA LEU A 571 -2.38 -26.36 -37.87
C LEU A 571 -0.84 -26.23 -38.01
N ASP A 572 -0.19 -26.69 -36.94
CA ASP A 572 1.14 -27.34 -36.81
C ASP A 572 2.42 -26.49 -36.75
N ARG A 573 3.01 -26.43 -35.55
CA ARG A 573 4.16 -27.30 -35.18
C ARG A 573 4.51 -27.22 -33.68
N ALA A 574 4.66 -28.39 -33.08
CA ALA A 574 5.22 -28.63 -31.74
C ALA A 574 6.75 -28.87 -31.81
N VAL A 575 7.35 -29.07 -30.62
CA VAL A 575 8.76 -29.40 -30.24
C VAL A 575 9.51 -28.15 -29.72
N SER A 576 10.09 -28.04 -28.51
CA SER A 576 10.45 -28.98 -27.45
C SER A 576 10.49 -28.26 -26.09
N ILE A 577 10.19 -29.01 -25.03
CA ILE A 577 10.31 -28.65 -23.62
C ILE A 577 11.79 -28.50 -23.22
N SER A 578 12.14 -27.46 -22.48
CA SER A 578 13.19 -27.53 -21.44
C SER A 578 12.75 -26.70 -20.24
N ALA A 579 12.68 -27.34 -19.08
CA ALA A 579 12.21 -26.75 -17.83
C ALA A 579 13.39 -26.26 -16.98
N ALA A 580 13.29 -25.07 -16.37
CA ALA A 580 13.80 -24.81 -15.02
C ALA A 580 13.37 -23.44 -14.45
N ARG A 581 12.47 -23.51 -13.45
CA ARG A 581 12.45 -22.79 -12.15
C ARG A 581 12.45 -21.24 -12.09
N THR A 582 11.26 -20.71 -11.77
CA THR A 582 10.90 -19.78 -10.66
C THR A 582 12.02 -19.01 -9.91
N MET A 583 11.93 -17.66 -9.92
CA MET A 583 11.63 -16.70 -8.81
C MET A 583 12.14 -17.00 -7.37
N PRO A 584 12.04 -16.11 -6.35
CA PRO A 584 12.20 -14.64 -6.21
C PRO A 584 12.94 -14.17 -4.90
N TYR A 585 13.32 -12.87 -4.84
CA TYR A 585 13.26 -11.85 -3.75
C TYR A 585 13.78 -11.98 -2.27
N HIS A 586 14.45 -10.88 -1.84
CA HIS A 586 14.53 -10.11 -0.55
C HIS A 586 15.11 -10.62 0.81
N TYR A 587 16.27 -10.03 1.20
CA TYR A 587 16.62 -9.09 2.31
C TYR A 587 16.67 -9.38 3.85
N HIS A 588 17.19 -8.41 4.63
CA HIS A 588 17.28 -8.09 6.10
C HIS A 588 18.09 -8.91 7.14
N HIS A 589 19.33 -8.42 7.35
CA HIS A 589 19.88 -7.66 8.51
C HIS A 589 20.37 -8.29 9.84
N HIS A 590 21.69 -8.13 10.09
CA HIS A 590 22.30 -7.55 11.30
C HIS A 590 23.76 -7.12 11.01
N ARG A 591 24.10 -5.84 11.24
CA ARG A 591 25.48 -5.30 11.16
C ARG A 591 26.34 -5.85 12.31
N GLN A 592 27.30 -6.72 12.00
CA GLN A 592 28.59 -6.83 12.70
C GLN A 592 29.68 -6.46 11.68
N SER A 593 30.50 -5.46 12.02
CA SER A 593 31.67 -5.08 11.23
C SER A 593 32.74 -6.17 11.32
N HIS A 594 32.74 -7.08 10.36
CA HIS A 594 33.92 -7.84 9.97
C HIS A 594 33.93 -7.97 8.45
N GLY A 595 35.03 -7.52 7.82
CA GLY A 595 35.29 -7.82 6.42
C GLY A 595 35.24 -9.33 6.20
N HIS A 596 34.21 -9.78 5.50
CA HIS A 596 34.12 -11.15 5.03
C HIS A 596 33.87 -11.10 3.53
N GLU A 597 34.93 -11.47 2.79
CA GLU A 597 34.80 -12.16 1.50
C GLU A 597 33.52 -13.00 1.51
N ARG A 598 32.66 -12.87 0.48
CA ARG A 598 31.46 -13.71 0.33
C ARG A 598 31.90 -15.18 0.24
N LYS A 599 31.94 -15.85 1.38
CA LYS A 599 32.18 -17.29 1.46
C LYS A 599 30.99 -18.00 0.78
N PRO A 600 31.23 -19.05 -0.02
CA PRO A 600 30.16 -19.85 -0.60
C PRO A 600 29.24 -20.39 0.50
N LEU A 601 27.93 -20.38 0.25
CA LEU A 601 26.91 -20.93 1.15
C LEU A 601 27.26 -22.39 1.49
N ALA A 602 27.54 -22.65 2.76
CA ALA A 602 27.83 -24.00 3.22
C ALA A 602 26.56 -24.86 3.11
N PHE A 603 26.74 -26.15 2.78
CA PHE A 603 25.63 -27.11 2.78
C PHE A 603 24.97 -27.22 4.17
N PHE A 604 25.81 -27.11 5.20
CA PHE A 604 25.44 -27.09 6.61
C PHE A 604 26.14 -25.93 7.32
N ALA A 605 25.41 -25.09 8.05
CA ALA A 605 25.98 -24.02 8.88
C ALA A 605 25.83 -24.33 10.37
N SER A 606 26.86 -23.98 11.15
CA SER A 606 26.82 -24.10 12.60
C SER A 606 25.93 -23.01 13.20
N PRO A 607 24.97 -23.34 14.07
CA PRO A 607 24.16 -22.35 14.79
C PRO A 607 24.92 -21.69 15.96
N LEU A 608 26.19 -22.06 16.17
CA LEU A 608 27.09 -21.50 17.18
C LEU A 608 27.93 -20.35 16.62
N VAL A 609 28.12 -19.30 17.42
CA VAL A 609 28.99 -18.15 17.09
C VAL A 609 30.45 -18.61 16.92
N LEU A 610 31.08 -18.27 15.80
CA LEU A 610 32.51 -18.53 15.50
C LEU A 610 33.31 -17.22 15.60
N ASP A 611 34.47 -17.24 16.27
CA ASP A 611 35.42 -16.11 16.34
C ASP A 611 36.58 -16.27 15.35
N HIS A 612 37.19 -15.13 14.97
CA HIS A 612 38.16 -14.95 13.87
C HIS A 612 39.48 -15.75 13.95
N HIS A 613 39.66 -16.61 14.96
CA HIS A 613 40.81 -17.50 15.10
C HIS A 613 40.43 -18.88 15.65
N GLY A 614 39.52 -19.62 15.00
CA GLY A 614 39.48 -21.10 15.05
C GLY A 614 39.49 -21.81 16.43
N LYS A 615 39.22 -21.12 17.53
CA LYS A 615 39.20 -21.64 18.90
C LYS A 615 38.10 -20.95 19.69
N THR A 616 37.25 -21.76 20.31
CA THR A 616 36.13 -21.35 21.17
C THR A 616 36.63 -20.98 22.57
N ARG A 617 36.50 -19.72 23.03
CA ARG A 617 36.02 -19.36 24.40
C ARG A 617 36.04 -17.87 24.83
N MET A 618 34.98 -17.53 25.57
CA MET A 618 34.87 -16.65 26.77
C MET A 618 35.29 -15.18 26.70
N SER A 619 34.30 -14.28 26.84
CA SER A 619 34.38 -13.04 27.66
C SER A 619 32.98 -12.58 28.09
N PRO A 620 32.83 -11.90 29.25
CA PRO A 620 31.55 -11.67 29.93
C PRO A 620 30.82 -10.39 29.44
N PRO A 621 29.51 -10.21 29.74
CA PRO A 621 28.74 -9.10 29.22
C PRO A 621 29.05 -7.78 29.95
N ILE A 622 29.38 -6.74 29.18
CA ILE A 622 29.44 -5.35 29.62
C ILE A 622 28.01 -4.81 29.69
N SER A 623 27.58 -4.38 30.87
CA SER A 623 26.38 -3.57 31.09
C SER A 623 26.76 -2.10 31.09
N HIS A 624 26.10 -1.28 30.27
CA HIS A 624 26.11 0.17 30.44
C HIS A 624 25.21 0.57 31.63
N ALA A 625 25.80 1.28 32.59
CA ALA A 625 25.10 2.22 33.46
C ALA A 625 26.08 3.40 33.71
N ASN A 626 25.65 4.60 33.35
CA ASN A 626 26.35 5.87 33.63
C ASN A 626 25.99 6.36 35.04
N THR A 627 26.94 7.08 35.66
CA THR A 627 26.80 8.03 36.80
C THR A 627 26.31 7.43 38.14
N GLU A 628 26.82 7.78 39.33
CA GLU A 628 27.34 9.04 39.83
C GLU A 628 28.12 8.85 41.16
N SER A 629 28.61 9.97 41.68
CA SER A 629 29.36 10.27 42.90
C SER A 629 28.86 9.67 44.23
N GLY A 630 29.78 9.60 45.21
CA GLY A 630 29.45 9.82 46.63
C GLY A 630 29.80 8.70 47.63
N LEU A 631 30.77 9.01 48.49
CA LEU A 631 30.95 8.57 49.89
C LEU A 631 31.77 7.29 50.18
N GLU A 632 33.02 7.57 50.53
CA GLU A 632 33.66 7.22 51.81
C GLU A 632 32.73 6.59 52.87
N GLU A 633 33.05 5.36 53.29
CA GLU A 633 33.29 4.97 54.69
C GLU A 633 33.35 3.44 54.81
N ARG A 634 34.56 2.87 54.86
CA ARG A 634 35.01 1.97 55.95
C ARG A 634 36.35 1.33 55.61
N SER A 635 37.39 1.88 56.21
CA SER A 635 38.58 1.12 56.55
C SER A 635 38.21 -0.01 57.54
N LYS A 636 38.65 -1.24 57.27
CA LYS A 636 39.57 -2.04 58.11
C LYS A 636 39.46 -3.54 57.83
N ALA A 637 40.65 -4.12 57.69
CA ALA A 637 41.09 -5.44 58.14
C ALA A 637 41.10 -6.61 57.15
N VAL A 638 42.35 -6.92 56.74
CA VAL A 638 43.04 -8.22 56.86
C VAL A 638 42.60 -9.38 55.94
N ASP A 639 43.52 -9.69 55.03
CA ASP A 639 44.01 -11.01 54.61
C ASP A 639 43.05 -12.20 54.73
N THR A 640 42.49 -12.62 53.60
CA THR A 640 42.32 -14.05 53.30
C THR A 640 42.26 -14.28 51.79
N GLU A 641 43.43 -14.30 51.15
CA GLU A 641 43.63 -15.04 49.90
C GLU A 641 43.34 -16.52 50.18
N GLY A 642 42.33 -17.10 49.51
CA GLY A 642 42.09 -18.55 49.59
C GLY A 642 40.69 -19.04 49.27
N SER A 643 39.66 -18.17 49.26
CA SER A 643 38.27 -18.63 49.04
C SER A 643 37.56 -18.09 47.80
N LEU A 644 38.09 -17.04 47.14
CA LEU A 644 37.46 -16.48 45.92
C LEU A 644 37.82 -17.22 44.63
N THR A 645 38.85 -18.06 44.62
CA THR A 645 39.26 -18.81 43.43
C THR A 645 38.31 -19.97 43.13
N THR A 646 37.71 -20.60 44.14
CA THR A 646 36.83 -21.77 43.97
C THR A 646 35.43 -21.42 43.43
N GLU A 647 34.86 -20.27 43.82
CA GLU A 647 33.55 -19.82 43.29
C GLU A 647 33.68 -19.21 41.89
N VAL A 648 34.78 -18.50 41.61
CA VAL A 648 35.08 -17.98 40.27
C VAL A 648 35.44 -19.12 39.31
N GLU A 649 36.14 -20.16 39.75
CA GLU A 649 36.39 -21.36 38.93
C GLU A 649 35.14 -22.21 38.73
N ALA A 650 34.23 -22.31 39.72
CA ALA A 650 32.95 -23.01 39.56
C ALA A 650 32.01 -22.28 38.57
N SER A 651 31.92 -20.95 38.67
CA SER A 651 31.14 -20.11 37.74
C SER A 651 31.76 -20.07 36.33
N ALA A 652 33.10 -20.03 36.25
CA ALA A 652 33.81 -20.19 34.99
C ALA A 652 33.56 -21.57 34.38
N LYS A 653 33.56 -22.66 35.16
CA LYS A 653 33.25 -24.02 34.68
C LYS A 653 31.81 -24.17 34.19
N GLU A 654 30.85 -23.43 34.75
CA GLU A 654 29.47 -23.37 34.26
C GLU A 654 29.32 -22.61 32.92
N LEU A 655 29.97 -21.46 32.76
CA LEU A 655 29.99 -20.73 31.48
C LEU A 655 30.73 -21.50 30.37
N ARG A 656 31.69 -22.33 30.76
CA ARG A 656 32.51 -23.17 29.88
C ARG A 656 31.74 -24.31 29.19
N ASP A 657 30.56 -24.68 29.71
CA ASP A 657 29.74 -25.80 29.24
C ASP A 657 28.49 -25.40 28.45
N MET A 658 28.17 -24.09 28.35
CA MET A 658 27.00 -23.62 27.60
C MET A 658 27.38 -23.16 26.18
N PRO A 659 26.73 -23.67 25.11
CA PRO A 659 26.91 -23.15 23.76
C PRO A 659 26.37 -21.72 23.63
N ALA A 660 27.12 -20.85 22.94
CA ALA A 660 26.65 -19.54 22.50
C ALA A 660 26.05 -19.67 21.10
N PHE A 661 24.72 -19.66 21.01
CA PHE A 661 23.99 -19.61 19.75
C PHE A 661 23.98 -18.19 19.17
N HIS A 662 23.88 -18.05 17.86
CA HIS A 662 23.61 -16.75 17.22
C HIS A 662 22.34 -16.13 17.83
N ARG A 663 22.44 -14.86 18.24
CA ARG A 663 21.29 -14.09 18.72
C ARG A 663 20.87 -13.14 17.62
N HIS A 664 19.66 -13.33 17.12
CA HIS A 664 18.98 -12.35 16.30
C HIS A 664 18.19 -11.44 17.24
N SER A 665 18.44 -10.13 17.18
CA SER A 665 17.60 -9.15 17.87
C SER A 665 16.34 -8.83 17.08
N GLU A 666 16.34 -9.10 15.77
CA GLU A 666 15.24 -8.83 14.86
C GLU A 666 14.80 -10.07 14.06
N ALA A 667 13.51 -10.11 13.67
CA ALA A 667 12.97 -11.14 12.78
C ALA A 667 13.58 -11.02 11.37
N THR A 668 14.11 -12.13 10.85
CA THR A 668 14.67 -12.19 9.49
C THR A 668 13.56 -12.12 8.43
N THR A 669 13.85 -11.66 7.20
CA THR A 669 12.83 -11.67 6.12
C THR A 669 12.26 -13.04 5.85
N GLN A 670 13.05 -14.10 6.01
CA GLN A 670 12.58 -15.46 5.79
C GLN A 670 11.51 -15.85 6.82
N GLU A 671 11.65 -15.39 8.06
CA GLU A 671 10.64 -15.56 9.11
C GLU A 671 9.39 -14.73 8.80
N LEU A 672 9.55 -13.47 8.38
CA LEU A 672 8.43 -12.60 7.99
C LEU A 672 7.68 -13.15 6.77
N PHE A 673 8.41 -13.71 5.79
CA PHE A 673 7.84 -14.33 4.60
C PHE A 673 7.05 -15.60 4.96
N PHE A 674 7.50 -16.38 5.95
CA PHE A 674 6.71 -17.49 6.49
C PHE A 674 5.42 -17.02 7.17
N ASP A 675 5.47 -15.90 7.90
CA ASP A 675 4.31 -15.27 8.52
C ASP A 675 3.27 -14.79 7.46
N LEU A 676 3.73 -14.40 6.26
CA LEU A 676 2.83 -14.09 5.13
C LEU A 676 2.03 -15.31 4.63
N PHE A 677 2.62 -16.51 4.63
CA PHE A 677 1.88 -17.73 4.30
C PHE A 677 0.83 -18.08 5.37
N PHE A 678 1.10 -17.78 6.64
CA PHE A 678 0.10 -17.93 7.71
C PHE A 678 -1.12 -17.05 7.43
N VAL A 679 -0.92 -15.77 7.11
CA VAL A 679 -2.06 -14.86 6.86
C VAL A 679 -2.79 -15.21 5.56
N ALA A 680 -2.09 -15.58 4.49
CA ALA A 680 -2.74 -15.98 3.24
C ALA A 680 -3.70 -17.17 3.45
N ASN A 681 -3.32 -18.14 4.29
CA ASN A 681 -4.18 -19.24 4.71
C ASN A 681 -5.40 -18.77 5.51
N LEU A 682 -5.18 -17.87 6.48
CA LEU A 682 -6.24 -17.29 7.28
C LEU A 682 -7.25 -16.51 6.42
N THR A 683 -6.78 -15.66 5.51
CA THR A 683 -7.60 -14.86 4.60
C THR A 683 -8.42 -15.73 3.68
N THR A 684 -7.81 -16.77 3.10
CA THR A 684 -8.49 -17.71 2.21
C THR A 684 -9.59 -18.46 2.97
N PHE A 685 -9.26 -18.97 4.16
CA PHE A 685 -10.21 -19.70 4.98
C PHE A 685 -11.39 -18.83 5.43
N THR A 686 -11.10 -17.60 5.88
CA THR A 686 -12.10 -16.61 6.32
C THR A 686 -13.01 -16.16 5.18
N SER A 687 -12.50 -16.10 3.95
CA SER A 687 -13.30 -15.74 2.77
C SER A 687 -14.24 -16.86 2.30
N LEU A 688 -13.93 -18.12 2.64
CA LEU A 688 -14.66 -19.30 2.14
C LEU A 688 -15.58 -19.95 3.19
N LYS A 689 -15.26 -19.82 4.48
CA LYS A 689 -16.04 -20.39 5.58
C LYS A 689 -16.63 -19.28 6.45
N GLU A 690 -17.93 -19.08 6.28
CA GLU A 690 -18.74 -18.18 7.11
C GLU A 690 -18.91 -18.76 8.52
N ILE A 691 -18.72 -17.93 9.56
CA ILE A 691 -18.93 -18.33 10.97
C ILE A 691 -20.37 -18.00 11.36
N ASN A 692 -21.32 -18.84 10.95
CA ASN A 692 -22.74 -18.56 11.13
C ASN A 692 -23.51 -19.67 11.90
N ASP A 693 -22.84 -20.73 12.34
CA ASP A 693 -23.41 -21.80 13.15
C ASP A 693 -22.38 -22.40 14.12
N SER A 694 -22.85 -23.18 15.11
CA SER A 694 -21.96 -23.73 16.14
C SER A 694 -20.93 -24.74 15.62
N ALA A 695 -21.20 -25.42 14.50
CA ALA A 695 -20.25 -26.32 13.85
C ALA A 695 -19.22 -25.53 13.03
N SER A 696 -19.62 -24.48 12.29
CA SER A 696 -18.66 -23.59 11.60
C SER A 696 -17.77 -22.82 12.57
N LEU A 697 -18.30 -22.34 13.70
CA LEU A 697 -17.50 -21.70 14.76
C LEU A 697 -16.44 -22.66 15.33
N ARG A 698 -16.82 -23.90 15.65
CA ARG A 698 -15.87 -24.92 16.11
C ARG A 698 -14.86 -25.30 15.03
N ALA A 699 -15.31 -25.41 13.79
CA ALA A 699 -14.43 -25.68 12.65
C ALA A 699 -13.41 -24.55 12.46
N TYR A 700 -13.83 -23.30 12.61
CA TYR A 700 -12.99 -22.12 12.45
C TYR A 700 -11.91 -22.04 13.52
N ILE A 701 -12.32 -22.12 14.80
CA ILE A 701 -11.38 -22.18 15.94
C ILE A 701 -10.43 -23.35 15.76
N GLY A 702 -10.95 -24.50 15.31
CA GLY A 702 -10.18 -25.70 15.07
C GLY A 702 -9.13 -25.54 13.95
N PHE A 703 -9.48 -24.93 12.82
CA PHE A 703 -8.54 -24.71 11.72
C PHE A 703 -7.46 -23.71 12.13
N PHE A 704 -7.87 -22.58 12.70
CA PHE A 704 -6.97 -21.55 13.21
C PHE A 704 -5.99 -22.13 14.24
N SER A 705 -6.46 -23.00 15.13
CA SER A 705 -5.61 -23.62 16.14
C SER A 705 -4.52 -24.50 15.52
N LEU A 706 -4.85 -25.35 14.53
CA LEU A 706 -3.84 -26.17 13.88
C LEU A 706 -2.83 -25.34 13.09
N LEU A 707 -3.30 -24.29 12.41
CA LEU A 707 -2.45 -23.35 11.68
C LEU A 707 -1.50 -22.61 12.64
N TRP A 708 -2.02 -22.08 13.74
CA TRP A 708 -1.25 -21.34 14.75
C TRP A 708 -0.25 -22.24 15.49
N LEU A 709 -0.65 -23.44 15.91
CA LEU A 709 0.25 -24.38 16.59
C LEU A 709 1.37 -24.86 15.64
N THR A 710 1.07 -25.06 14.36
CA THR A 710 2.08 -25.39 13.35
C THR A 710 3.06 -24.23 13.15
N TRP A 711 2.56 -23.01 13.01
CA TRP A 711 3.38 -21.80 12.94
C TRP A 711 4.25 -21.65 14.18
N TYR A 712 3.67 -21.77 15.38
CA TYR A 712 4.37 -21.58 16.64
C TYR A 712 5.49 -22.59 16.84
N SER A 713 5.25 -23.87 16.52
CA SER A 713 6.28 -24.91 16.59
C SER A 713 7.50 -24.61 15.70
N ASN A 714 7.27 -24.11 14.49
CA ASN A 714 8.35 -23.69 13.59
C ASN A 714 9.04 -22.42 14.09
N SER A 715 8.28 -21.43 14.54
CA SER A 715 8.81 -20.17 15.06
C SER A 715 9.69 -20.37 16.29
N LEU A 716 9.37 -21.34 17.17
CA LEU A 716 10.23 -21.69 18.30
C LEU A 716 11.61 -22.18 17.84
N TYR A 717 11.69 -22.97 16.77
CA TYR A 717 12.98 -23.39 16.22
C TYR A 717 13.74 -22.19 15.61
N ASP A 718 13.06 -21.42 14.75
CA ASP A 718 13.66 -20.34 13.98
C ASP A 718 14.35 -19.30 14.87
N VAL A 719 13.62 -18.89 15.90
CA VAL A 719 14.01 -17.80 16.78
C VAL A 719 15.28 -18.12 17.59
N ARG A 720 15.68 -19.40 17.68
CA ARG A 720 16.81 -19.83 18.52
C ARG A 720 17.91 -20.56 17.79
N PHE A 721 17.58 -21.35 16.77
CA PHE A 721 18.51 -22.32 16.19
C PHE A 721 18.75 -22.14 14.68
N THR A 722 18.04 -21.22 14.03
CA THR A 722 18.23 -21.01 12.59
C THR A 722 19.63 -20.50 12.28
N ALA A 723 20.20 -21.02 11.20
CA ALA A 723 21.47 -20.57 10.64
C ALA A 723 21.41 -20.74 9.13
N ASP A 724 21.69 -19.67 8.37
CA ASP A 724 21.51 -19.66 6.93
C ASP A 724 22.45 -20.68 6.25
N CYS A 725 21.85 -21.71 5.64
CA CYS A 725 22.53 -22.75 4.87
C CYS A 725 21.58 -23.41 3.87
N ILE A 726 22.12 -24.19 2.93
CA ILE A 726 21.33 -24.87 1.90
C ILE A 726 20.29 -25.80 2.55
N PHE A 727 20.68 -26.56 3.57
CA PHE A 727 19.76 -27.45 4.29
C PHE A 727 18.58 -26.69 4.92
N GLU A 728 18.85 -25.56 5.60
CA GLU A 728 17.81 -24.76 6.25
C GLU A 728 16.86 -24.12 5.22
N ARG A 729 17.38 -23.62 4.09
CA ARG A 729 16.56 -23.11 2.98
C ARG A 729 15.67 -24.21 2.37
N CYS A 730 16.18 -25.43 2.22
CA CYS A 730 15.38 -26.57 1.77
C CYS A 730 14.29 -26.96 2.78
N ALA A 731 14.63 -27.03 4.07
CA ALA A 731 13.66 -27.29 5.15
C ALA A 731 12.55 -26.24 5.16
N LYS A 732 12.91 -24.97 4.96
CA LYS A 732 11.98 -23.84 4.86
C LYS A 732 11.07 -23.90 3.64
N ALA A 733 11.58 -24.29 2.49
CA ALA A 733 10.76 -24.55 1.30
C ALA A 733 9.72 -25.66 1.56
N LEU A 734 10.08 -26.71 2.30
CA LEU A 734 9.13 -27.75 2.71
C LEU A 734 8.07 -27.20 3.67
N HIS A 735 8.46 -26.32 4.61
CA HIS A 735 7.51 -25.64 5.50
C HIS A 735 6.56 -24.70 4.75
N PHE A 736 7.00 -24.01 3.69
CA PHE A 736 6.10 -23.26 2.79
C PHE A 736 5.11 -24.22 2.09
N GLY A 737 5.59 -25.37 1.62
CA GLY A 737 4.74 -26.42 1.05
C GLY A 737 3.67 -26.93 2.03
N VAL A 738 4.02 -27.11 3.31
CA VAL A 738 3.07 -27.45 4.37
C VAL A 738 2.00 -26.36 4.53
N MET A 739 2.40 -25.09 4.55
CA MET A 739 1.46 -23.96 4.63
C MET A 739 0.53 -23.89 3.41
N VAL A 740 1.02 -24.15 2.19
CA VAL A 740 0.15 -24.29 1.01
C VAL A 740 -0.82 -25.46 1.16
N GLY A 741 -0.39 -26.55 1.80
CA GLY A 741 -1.25 -27.70 2.13
C GLY A 741 -2.46 -27.32 3.00
N PHE A 742 -2.30 -26.40 3.96
CA PHE A 742 -3.42 -25.87 4.74
C PHE A 742 -4.45 -25.16 3.86
N ALA A 743 -4.02 -24.42 2.84
CA ALA A 743 -4.89 -23.67 1.93
C ALA A 743 -5.73 -24.61 1.05
N VAL A 744 -5.16 -25.78 0.69
CA VAL A 744 -5.88 -26.82 -0.06
C VAL A 744 -6.96 -27.49 0.80
N VAL A 745 -6.69 -27.72 2.09
CA VAL A 745 -7.62 -28.38 3.00
C VAL A 745 -8.71 -27.41 3.52
N GLY A 746 -8.37 -26.13 3.69
CA GLY A 746 -9.23 -25.09 4.26
C GLY A 746 -10.66 -25.04 3.69
N PRO A 747 -10.88 -24.92 2.37
CA PRO A 747 -12.22 -24.82 1.77
C PRO A 747 -13.16 -25.97 2.13
N ALA A 748 -12.60 -27.16 2.39
CA ALA A 748 -13.34 -28.38 2.65
C ALA A 748 -13.29 -28.83 4.12
N TRP A 749 -12.80 -27.98 5.01
CA TRP A 749 -12.65 -28.28 6.42
C TRP A 749 -13.99 -28.26 7.17
N GLU A 750 -14.47 -29.45 7.55
CA GLU A 750 -15.74 -29.63 8.27
C GLU A 750 -15.63 -30.72 9.35
N PRO A 751 -14.81 -30.48 10.40
CA PRO A 751 -14.52 -31.48 11.41
C PRO A 751 -15.80 -31.95 12.11
N GLY A 752 -15.97 -33.27 12.20
CA GLY A 752 -17.10 -33.89 12.90
C GLY A 752 -18.39 -34.04 12.10
N LYS A 753 -18.49 -33.51 10.88
CA LYS A 753 -19.61 -33.80 9.97
C LYS A 753 -19.42 -35.13 9.25
N ALA A 754 -20.52 -35.86 9.03
CA ALA A 754 -20.50 -37.14 8.33
C ALA A 754 -20.07 -36.92 6.87
N THR A 755 -18.94 -37.50 6.45
CA THR A 755 -18.36 -37.24 5.12
C THR A 755 -18.15 -38.54 4.35
N TYR A 756 -18.33 -38.49 3.03
CA TYR A 756 -18.15 -39.63 2.13
C TYR A 756 -16.69 -39.85 1.72
N SER A 757 -15.89 -38.77 1.66
CA SER A 757 -14.47 -38.81 1.34
C SER A 757 -13.59 -38.36 2.52
N LEU A 758 -12.72 -39.25 2.98
CA LEU A 758 -11.74 -38.98 4.04
C LEU A 758 -10.37 -38.53 3.49
N GLN A 759 -10.23 -38.45 2.15
CA GLN A 759 -8.96 -38.15 1.49
C GLN A 759 -8.36 -36.81 1.96
N LYS A 760 -9.21 -35.82 2.21
CA LYS A 760 -8.80 -34.46 2.63
C LYS A 760 -8.17 -34.45 4.03
N TYR A 761 -8.69 -35.27 4.93
CA TYR A 761 -8.16 -35.45 6.28
C TYR A 761 -6.86 -36.28 6.31
N LYS A 762 -6.71 -37.21 5.36
CA LYS A 762 -5.43 -37.91 5.13
C LYS A 762 -4.36 -36.95 4.64
N VAL A 763 -4.69 -36.04 3.72
CA VAL A 763 -3.76 -35.00 3.26
C VAL A 763 -3.31 -34.11 4.42
N LEU A 764 -4.23 -33.63 5.27
CA LEU A 764 -3.86 -32.83 6.45
C LEU A 764 -2.92 -33.58 7.41
N SER A 765 -3.24 -34.84 7.72
CA SER A 765 -2.41 -35.65 8.62
C SER A 765 -1.03 -35.91 8.01
N PHE A 766 -0.96 -36.12 6.71
CA PHE A 766 0.29 -36.31 5.98
C PHE A 766 1.15 -35.06 5.95
N ILE A 767 0.59 -33.87 5.68
CA ILE A 767 1.38 -32.62 5.70
C ILE A 767 1.89 -32.28 7.10
N LEU A 768 1.10 -32.56 8.15
CA LEU A 768 1.52 -32.40 9.54
C LEU A 768 2.65 -33.40 9.89
N MET A 769 2.57 -34.65 9.43
CA MET A 769 3.64 -35.63 9.56
C MET A 769 4.94 -35.13 8.89
N VAL A 770 4.86 -34.66 7.64
CA VAL A 770 6.02 -34.13 6.90
C VAL A 770 6.62 -32.93 7.64
N SER A 771 5.80 -31.99 8.12
CA SER A 771 6.23 -30.84 8.92
C SER A 771 7.08 -31.27 10.12
N ARG A 772 6.65 -32.31 10.86
CA ARG A 772 7.38 -32.79 12.04
C ARG A 772 8.64 -33.57 11.74
N PHE A 773 8.68 -34.32 10.64
CA PHE A 773 9.93 -34.94 10.20
C PHE A 773 10.97 -33.90 9.77
N VAL A 774 10.55 -32.84 9.06
CA VAL A 774 11.45 -31.74 8.70
C VAL A 774 11.97 -31.04 9.95
N LEU A 775 11.09 -30.74 10.91
CA LEU A 775 11.47 -30.10 12.18
C LEU A 775 12.40 -31.00 13.02
N ALA A 776 12.17 -32.31 13.05
CA ALA A 776 13.06 -33.27 13.70
C ALA A 776 14.45 -33.33 13.05
N ALA A 777 14.52 -33.25 11.71
CA ALA A 777 15.78 -33.18 10.98
C ALA A 777 16.54 -31.87 11.30
N GLN A 778 15.83 -30.75 11.37
CA GLN A 778 16.36 -29.44 11.78
C GLN A 778 16.96 -29.48 13.19
N TYR A 779 16.20 -29.96 14.19
CA TYR A 779 16.74 -30.12 15.55
C TYR A 779 17.90 -31.13 15.63
N SER A 780 17.88 -32.19 14.82
CA SER A 780 18.98 -33.17 14.74
C SER A 780 20.25 -32.54 14.20
N MET A 781 20.12 -31.63 13.23
CA MET A 781 21.24 -30.87 12.69
C MET A 781 21.84 -29.95 13.74
N THR A 782 21.00 -29.24 14.50
CA THR A 782 21.44 -28.44 15.65
C THR A 782 22.21 -29.31 16.66
N LEU A 783 21.68 -30.51 16.99
CA LEU A 783 22.30 -31.44 17.93
C LEU A 783 23.69 -31.89 17.47
N TYR A 784 23.86 -32.14 16.18
CA TYR A 784 25.15 -32.51 15.60
C TYR A 784 26.23 -31.44 15.86
N PHE A 785 25.89 -30.16 15.71
CA PHE A 785 26.84 -29.07 15.97
C PHE A 785 27.10 -28.85 17.47
N VAL A 786 26.09 -29.01 18.32
CA VAL A 786 26.23 -28.80 19.78
C VAL A 786 26.64 -30.03 20.56
N ARG A 787 26.91 -31.17 19.91
CA ARG A 787 27.26 -32.47 20.55
C ARG A 787 28.46 -32.42 21.51
N LYS A 788 29.32 -31.40 21.38
CA LYS A 788 30.45 -31.19 22.29
C LYS A 788 30.01 -30.70 23.68
N HIS A 789 28.82 -30.11 23.80
CA HIS A 789 28.26 -29.58 25.03
C HIS A 789 27.34 -30.61 25.70
N ARG A 790 27.84 -31.34 26.71
CA ARG A 790 27.08 -32.44 27.35
C ARG A 790 25.73 -32.00 27.93
N LYS A 791 25.59 -30.73 28.34
CA LYS A 791 24.36 -30.17 28.91
C LYS A 791 23.25 -29.91 27.88
N THR A 792 23.53 -29.95 26.57
CA THR A 792 22.52 -29.69 25.50
C THR A 792 22.00 -30.96 24.85
N ILE A 793 22.75 -32.07 24.95
CA ILE A 793 22.42 -33.32 24.29
C ILE A 793 21.07 -33.86 24.78
N VAL A 794 20.88 -33.95 26.09
CA VAL A 794 19.64 -34.47 26.70
C VAL A 794 18.41 -33.65 26.30
N PRO A 795 18.33 -32.33 26.54
CA PRO A 795 17.13 -31.55 26.21
C PRO A 795 16.81 -31.57 24.72
N LEU A 796 17.81 -31.45 23.85
CA LEU A 796 17.58 -31.42 22.41
C LEU A 796 17.18 -32.80 21.86
N SER A 797 17.76 -33.88 22.40
CA SER A 797 17.34 -35.25 22.06
C SER A 797 15.90 -35.54 22.51
N LEU A 798 15.48 -35.00 23.66
CA LEU A 798 14.09 -35.11 24.12
C LEU A 798 13.12 -34.36 23.18
N VAL A 799 13.49 -33.16 22.72
CA VAL A 799 12.69 -32.42 21.73
C VAL A 799 12.60 -33.20 20.41
N ILE A 800 13.72 -33.69 19.89
CA ILE A 800 13.75 -34.53 18.67
C ILE A 800 12.90 -35.78 18.82
N ALA A 801 13.02 -36.48 19.95
CA ALA A 801 12.21 -37.67 20.22
C ALA A 801 10.72 -37.32 20.25
N SER A 802 10.35 -36.20 20.89
CA SER A 802 8.95 -35.76 20.96
C SER A 802 8.38 -35.38 19.59
N THR A 803 9.15 -34.71 18.72
CA THR A 803 8.72 -34.32 17.37
C THR A 803 8.63 -35.54 16.45
N ILE A 804 9.53 -36.52 16.57
CA ILE A 804 9.42 -37.81 15.86
C ILE A 804 8.18 -38.58 16.31
N VAL A 805 7.91 -38.65 17.62
CA VAL A 805 6.69 -39.28 18.13
C VAL A 805 5.45 -38.59 17.57
N ALA A 806 5.41 -37.26 17.55
CA ALA A 806 4.32 -36.52 16.93
C ALA A 806 4.17 -36.84 15.43
N ALA A 807 5.28 -36.91 14.68
CA ALA A 807 5.29 -37.29 13.26
C ALA A 807 4.69 -38.69 13.05
N LEU A 808 5.12 -39.67 13.85
CA LEU A 808 4.62 -41.04 13.78
C LEU A 808 3.14 -41.14 14.16
N LEU A 809 2.67 -40.36 15.14
CA LEU A 809 1.26 -40.30 15.51
C LEU A 809 0.39 -39.71 14.39
N TYR A 810 0.85 -38.64 13.71
CA TYR A 810 0.17 -38.13 12.53
C TYR A 810 0.16 -39.13 11.36
N GLY A 811 1.27 -39.86 11.16
CA GLY A 811 1.36 -40.95 10.19
C GLY A 811 0.40 -42.11 10.52
N ALA A 812 0.31 -42.48 11.80
CA ALA A 812 -0.62 -43.49 12.29
C ALA A 812 -2.09 -43.08 12.06
N ILE A 813 -2.43 -41.80 12.29
CA ILE A 813 -3.75 -41.27 11.94
C ILE A 813 -4.02 -41.40 10.42
N THR A 814 -3.02 -41.06 9.60
CA THR A 814 -3.13 -41.16 8.13
C THR A 814 -3.42 -42.60 7.68
N ALA A 815 -2.74 -43.58 8.28
CA ALA A 815 -2.91 -45.00 7.99
C ALA A 815 -4.19 -45.60 8.60
N ALA A 816 -4.62 -45.14 9.78
CA ALA A 816 -5.80 -45.64 10.49
C ALA A 816 -7.13 -45.15 9.89
N LEU A 817 -7.11 -44.08 9.08
CA LEU A 817 -8.30 -43.60 8.38
C LEU A 817 -8.69 -44.59 7.26
N PRO A 818 -9.90 -45.18 7.29
CA PRO A 818 -10.33 -46.19 6.31
C PRO A 818 -10.32 -45.63 4.88
N GLN A 819 -10.08 -46.52 3.90
CA GLN A 819 -10.25 -46.20 2.48
C GLN A 819 -11.75 -46.18 2.15
N GLU A 820 -12.17 -45.35 1.19
CA GLU A 820 -13.58 -45.15 0.86
C GLU A 820 -14.25 -46.47 0.44
N ASN A 821 -15.21 -46.95 1.24
CA ASN A 821 -16.00 -48.15 0.92
C ASN A 821 -17.32 -47.73 0.31
N CYS A 822 -17.34 -47.52 -1.00
CA CYS A 822 -18.56 -47.40 -1.78
C CYS A 822 -18.93 -48.77 -2.37
N ASP A 823 -20.15 -49.22 -2.12
CA ASP A 823 -20.66 -50.48 -2.68
C ASP A 823 -21.08 -50.24 -4.14
N ILE A 824 -20.24 -50.69 -5.08
CA ILE A 824 -20.38 -50.42 -6.53
C ILE A 824 -21.69 -50.99 -7.08
N ALA A 825 -22.25 -52.04 -6.47
CA ALA A 825 -23.47 -52.69 -6.91
C ALA A 825 -24.76 -51.91 -6.55
N THR A 826 -24.73 -51.06 -5.52
CA THR A 826 -25.93 -50.33 -5.05
C THR A 826 -25.84 -48.83 -5.22
N GLN A 827 -24.69 -48.28 -5.67
CA GLN A 827 -24.39 -46.84 -5.71
C GLN A 827 -24.63 -46.13 -4.36
N THR A 828 -24.61 -46.86 -3.25
CA THR A 828 -24.78 -46.28 -1.91
C THR A 828 -23.43 -46.24 -1.18
N CYS A 829 -22.89 -45.04 -0.99
CA CYS A 829 -21.75 -44.82 -0.10
C CYS A 829 -22.28 -44.56 1.32
N LYS A 830 -21.75 -45.25 2.33
CA LYS A 830 -22.09 -44.96 3.73
C LYS A 830 -21.24 -43.80 4.24
N PRO A 831 -21.83 -42.76 4.85
CA PRO A 831 -21.07 -41.64 5.37
C PRO A 831 -20.32 -42.06 6.65
N PHE A 832 -19.06 -41.63 6.79
CA PHE A 832 -18.26 -41.89 7.99
C PHE A 832 -18.36 -40.71 8.96
N THR A 833 -18.64 -40.99 10.23
CA THR A 833 -18.49 -40.03 11.33
C THR A 833 -17.25 -40.41 12.14
N THR A 834 -16.19 -39.61 12.09
CA THR A 834 -14.94 -39.91 12.81
C THR A 834 -14.55 -38.75 13.74
N GLN A 835 -14.18 -39.06 14.98
CA GLN A 835 -13.63 -38.10 15.96
C GLN A 835 -12.12 -37.90 15.81
N VAL A 836 -11.54 -38.31 14.68
CA VAL A 836 -10.09 -38.31 14.42
C VAL A 836 -9.50 -36.90 14.50
N HIS A 837 -10.30 -35.86 14.23
CA HIS A 837 -9.90 -34.47 14.35
C HIS A 837 -9.42 -34.09 15.76
N VAL A 838 -9.94 -34.73 16.82
CA VAL A 838 -9.49 -34.52 18.21
C VAL A 838 -8.01 -34.91 18.37
N GLY A 839 -7.58 -35.97 17.68
CA GLY A 839 -6.20 -36.44 17.69
C GLY A 839 -5.20 -35.37 17.25
N TRP A 840 -5.51 -34.58 16.23
CA TRP A 840 -4.60 -33.54 15.75
C TRP A 840 -4.35 -32.44 16.79
N TYR A 841 -5.40 -32.04 17.51
CA TYR A 841 -5.28 -31.05 18.59
C TYR A 841 -4.47 -31.59 19.76
N VAL A 842 -4.79 -32.81 20.20
CA VAL A 842 -4.09 -33.45 21.33
C VAL A 842 -2.61 -33.61 21.02
N ILE A 843 -2.25 -34.06 19.81
CA ILE A 843 -0.85 -34.21 19.40
C ILE A 843 -0.16 -32.84 19.37
N SER A 844 -0.74 -31.84 18.69
CA SER A 844 -0.14 -30.50 18.57
C SER A 844 0.08 -29.82 19.92
N ILE A 845 -0.93 -29.86 20.80
CA ILE A 845 -0.85 -29.24 22.13
C ILE A 845 0.18 -29.96 23.00
N THR A 846 0.19 -31.30 22.98
CA THR A 846 1.13 -32.09 23.77
C THR A 846 2.57 -31.85 23.32
N GLU A 847 2.82 -31.80 22.02
CA GLU A 847 4.14 -31.51 21.45
C GLU A 847 4.67 -30.14 21.90
N ILE A 848 3.84 -29.10 21.79
CA ILE A 848 4.23 -27.74 22.18
C ILE A 848 4.44 -27.66 23.69
N ALA A 849 3.55 -28.27 24.49
CA ALA A 849 3.69 -28.30 25.94
C ALA A 849 4.99 -29.00 26.38
N VAL A 850 5.36 -30.11 25.71
CA VAL A 850 6.63 -30.80 25.95
C VAL A 850 7.81 -29.91 25.56
N THR A 851 7.79 -29.31 24.37
CA THR A 851 8.89 -28.46 23.88
C THR A 851 9.10 -27.23 24.77
N VAL A 852 8.02 -26.54 25.13
CA VAL A 852 8.04 -25.39 26.04
C VAL A 852 8.46 -25.81 27.44
N GLY A 853 7.96 -26.95 27.94
CA GLY A 853 8.33 -27.50 29.24
C GLY A 853 9.82 -27.84 29.36
N ILE A 854 10.39 -28.48 28.33
CA ILE A 854 11.84 -28.74 28.25
C ILE A 854 12.60 -27.40 28.19
N SER A 855 12.13 -26.41 27.41
CA SER A 855 12.75 -25.08 27.36
C SER A 855 12.73 -24.32 28.70
N CYS A 856 11.69 -24.53 29.50
CA CYS A 856 11.59 -23.94 30.85
C CYS A 856 12.55 -24.60 31.84
N TYR A 857 12.71 -25.92 31.79
CA TYR A 857 13.56 -26.66 32.73
C TYR A 857 15.05 -26.53 32.37
N TRP A 858 15.40 -26.71 31.09
CA TRP A 858 16.78 -26.60 30.62
C TRP A 858 17.07 -25.20 30.07
N ARG A 859 17.70 -24.35 30.90
CA ARG A 859 18.04 -22.96 30.54
C ARG A 859 18.87 -22.81 29.25
N VAL A 860 19.57 -23.85 28.81
CA VAL A 860 20.44 -23.80 27.62
C VAL A 860 19.65 -23.66 26.32
N ILE A 861 18.48 -24.29 26.24
CA ILE A 861 17.54 -24.18 25.11
C ILE A 861 16.41 -23.17 25.40
N SER A 862 16.61 -22.32 26.41
CA SER A 862 15.67 -21.27 26.76
C SER A 862 15.55 -20.25 25.63
N PHE A 863 14.34 -19.83 25.34
CA PHE A 863 14.07 -18.70 24.44
C PHE A 863 14.30 -17.33 25.09
N LYS A 864 14.92 -17.27 26.29
CA LYS A 864 15.31 -16.00 26.89
C LYS A 864 16.33 -15.27 26.00
N GLY A 865 16.08 -13.99 25.72
CA GLY A 865 17.02 -13.19 24.92
C GLY A 865 16.84 -13.31 23.40
N THR A 866 15.66 -13.73 22.92
CA THR A 866 15.37 -13.91 21.49
C THR A 866 14.24 -12.98 21.03
N HIS A 867 14.13 -12.77 19.72
CA HIS A 867 13.12 -11.91 19.07
C HIS A 867 11.70 -12.50 19.02
N ILE A 868 11.35 -13.48 19.88
CA ILE A 868 9.99 -14.05 19.94
C ILE A 868 8.93 -13.00 20.30
N VAL A 869 9.29 -11.99 21.09
CA VAL A 869 8.39 -10.88 21.45
C VAL A 869 8.00 -10.10 20.20
N GLN A 870 8.99 -9.80 19.36
CA GLN A 870 8.76 -9.12 18.08
C GLN A 870 7.92 -9.99 17.13
N ARG A 871 8.23 -11.29 16.98
CA ARG A 871 7.42 -12.19 16.12
C ARG A 871 5.97 -12.30 16.57
N MET A 872 5.70 -12.35 17.88
CA MET A 872 4.33 -12.35 18.39
C MET A 872 3.62 -11.03 18.10
N SER A 873 4.26 -9.90 18.35
CA SER A 873 3.73 -8.57 18.04
C SER A 873 3.44 -8.37 16.55
N LEU A 874 4.35 -8.82 15.68
CA LEU A 874 4.18 -8.77 14.23
C LEU A 874 3.03 -9.67 13.77
N LEU A 875 2.91 -10.90 14.31
CA LEU A 875 1.75 -11.75 14.02
C LEU A 875 0.43 -11.12 14.50
N THR A 876 0.42 -10.44 15.65
CA THR A 876 -0.77 -9.68 16.10
C THR A 876 -1.11 -8.55 15.13
N LEU A 877 -0.11 -7.80 14.63
CA LEU A 877 -0.32 -6.74 13.64
C LEU A 877 -0.91 -7.31 12.34
N ILE A 878 -0.39 -8.43 11.87
CA ILE A 878 -0.87 -9.13 10.67
C ILE A 878 -2.33 -9.57 10.85
N ILE A 879 -2.69 -10.11 12.03
CA ILE A 879 -4.08 -10.50 12.35
C ILE A 879 -5.02 -9.28 12.36
N LEU A 880 -4.59 -8.16 12.94
CA LEU A 880 -5.37 -6.91 12.89
C LEU A 880 -5.53 -6.40 11.44
N GLY A 881 -4.49 -6.53 10.62
CA GLY A 881 -4.52 -6.21 9.19
C GLY A 881 -5.53 -7.06 8.41
N GLU A 882 -5.61 -8.36 8.68
CA GLU A 882 -6.66 -9.22 8.11
C GLU A 882 -8.07 -8.76 8.52
N GLY A 883 -8.23 -8.29 9.76
CA GLY A 883 -9.49 -7.69 10.20
C GLY A 883 -9.92 -6.48 9.37
N ILE A 884 -8.96 -5.63 8.95
CA ILE A 884 -9.23 -4.51 8.06
C ILE A 884 -9.72 -5.02 6.69
N ILE A 885 -9.05 -6.04 6.13
CA ILE A 885 -9.44 -6.65 4.86
C ILE A 885 -10.87 -7.21 4.93
N VAL A 886 -11.22 -7.89 6.02
CA VAL A 886 -12.56 -8.46 6.26
C VAL A 886 -13.63 -7.37 6.32
N ILE A 887 -13.38 -6.26 7.02
CA ILE A 887 -14.33 -5.13 7.08
C ILE A 887 -14.44 -4.44 5.71
N CYS A 888 -13.33 -4.19 5.02
CA CYS A 888 -13.35 -3.63 3.67
C CYS A 888 -14.17 -4.49 2.72
N LYS A 889 -14.01 -5.82 2.74
CA LYS A 889 -14.83 -6.75 1.95
C LYS A 889 -16.32 -6.62 2.26
N ALA A 890 -16.69 -6.48 3.53
CA ALA A 890 -18.09 -6.28 3.91
C ALA A 890 -18.65 -4.94 3.43
N ILE A 891 -17.88 -3.85 3.56
CA ILE A 891 -18.26 -2.52 3.04
C ILE A 891 -18.38 -2.57 1.52
N SER A 892 -17.42 -3.18 0.82
CA SER A 892 -17.49 -3.36 -0.64
C SER A 892 -18.73 -4.16 -1.06
N LYS A 893 -19.13 -5.19 -0.31
CA LYS A 893 -20.39 -5.91 -0.57
C LYS A 893 -21.60 -4.99 -0.36
N ILE A 894 -21.62 -4.18 0.69
CA ILE A 894 -22.73 -3.25 0.97
C ILE A 894 -22.87 -2.18 -0.15
N VAL A 895 -21.75 -1.61 -0.61
CA VAL A 895 -21.69 -0.61 -1.68
C VAL A 895 -22.09 -1.20 -3.03
N LYS A 896 -21.55 -2.38 -3.40
CA LYS A 896 -21.94 -3.09 -4.64
C LYS A 896 -23.44 -3.40 -4.70
N ASN A 897 -24.06 -3.56 -3.54
CA ASN A 897 -25.47 -3.91 -3.41
C ASN A 897 -26.40 -2.67 -3.36
N GLY A 898 -25.93 -1.48 -3.77
CA GLY A 898 -26.75 -0.28 -3.98
C GLY A 898 -27.40 0.31 -2.72
N SER A 899 -26.82 0.08 -1.53
CA SER A 899 -27.40 0.62 -0.28
C SER A 899 -27.14 2.11 -0.15
N GLN A 900 -28.19 2.92 0.06
CA GLN A 900 -28.02 4.29 0.54
C GLN A 900 -27.40 4.28 1.95
N PHE A 901 -26.42 5.14 2.18
CA PHE A 901 -25.76 5.29 3.48
C PHE A 901 -26.67 6.06 4.44
N ASP A 902 -27.31 5.35 5.37
CA ASP A 902 -28.01 5.96 6.49
C ASP A 902 -27.06 6.21 7.67
N SER A 903 -27.39 7.20 8.50
CA SER A 903 -26.72 7.55 9.74
C SER A 903 -26.45 6.34 10.65
N GLN A 904 -27.40 5.40 10.75
CA GLN A 904 -27.23 4.16 11.52
C GLN A 904 -26.14 3.26 10.93
N LEU A 905 -26.14 3.06 9.61
CA LEU A 905 -25.13 2.24 8.91
C LEU A 905 -23.75 2.89 8.97
N THR A 906 -23.67 4.19 8.69
CA THR A 906 -22.42 4.97 8.75
C THR A 906 -21.83 4.93 10.16
N GLY A 907 -22.66 5.09 11.20
CA GLY A 907 -22.23 4.97 12.60
C GLY A 907 -21.65 3.60 12.94
N GLN A 908 -22.26 2.51 12.46
CA GLN A 908 -21.75 1.14 12.67
C GLN A 908 -20.43 0.91 11.93
N ILE A 909 -20.31 1.37 10.68
CA ILE A 909 -19.06 1.27 9.90
C ILE A 909 -17.93 2.01 10.60
N VAL A 910 -18.14 3.27 10.98
CA VAL A 910 -17.13 4.06 11.71
C VAL A 910 -16.72 3.37 13.01
N THR A 911 -17.70 2.88 13.75
CA THR A 911 -17.45 2.16 15.00
C THR A 911 -16.66 0.87 14.79
N SER A 912 -16.93 0.11 13.73
CA SER A 912 -16.20 -1.11 13.39
C SER A 912 -14.71 -0.85 13.14
N VAL A 913 -14.38 0.24 12.45
CA VAL A 913 -13.00 0.68 12.20
C VAL A 913 -12.33 1.16 13.49
N LEU A 914 -13.05 1.93 14.31
CA LEU A 914 -12.56 2.38 15.61
C LEU A 914 -12.28 1.21 16.57
N ILE A 915 -13.06 0.13 16.55
CA ILE A 915 -12.78 -1.06 17.36
C ILE A 915 -11.41 -1.65 17.01
N ILE A 916 -11.06 -1.77 15.72
CA ILE A 916 -9.73 -2.27 15.30
C ILE A 916 -8.62 -1.33 15.79
N TYR A 917 -8.78 -0.03 15.59
CA TYR A 917 -7.80 0.97 16.02
C TYR A 917 -7.61 0.97 17.56
N LEU A 918 -8.69 0.83 18.32
CA LEU A 918 -8.64 0.73 19.77
C LEU A 918 -7.98 -0.58 20.23
N LEU A 919 -8.23 -1.71 19.57
CA LEU A 919 -7.53 -2.97 19.84
C LEU A 919 -6.01 -2.84 19.58
N TYR A 920 -5.63 -2.15 18.50
CA TYR A 920 -4.23 -1.82 18.19
C TYR A 920 -3.60 -1.02 19.34
N MET A 921 -4.21 0.11 19.75
CA MET A 921 -3.69 0.93 20.85
C MET A 921 -3.63 0.18 22.18
N LEU A 922 -4.68 -0.60 22.51
CA LEU A 922 -4.74 -1.36 23.76
C LEU A 922 -3.61 -2.38 23.88
N TYR A 923 -3.19 -2.98 22.76
CA TYR A 923 -2.12 -3.96 22.68
C TYR A 923 -0.73 -3.29 22.59
N PHE A 924 -0.46 -2.52 21.54
CA PHE A 924 0.88 -2.03 21.21
C PHE A 924 1.42 -1.00 22.19
N ASP A 925 0.58 -0.14 22.76
CA ASP A 925 1.05 0.89 23.69
C ASP A 925 1.78 0.30 24.91
N ARG A 926 1.57 -0.99 25.27
CA ARG A 926 2.16 -1.63 26.47
C ARG A 926 3.38 -2.49 26.18
N ILE A 927 3.63 -2.91 24.96
CA ILE A 927 4.66 -3.92 24.71
C ILE A 927 6.02 -3.23 24.69
N SER A 928 6.75 -3.35 25.81
CA SER A 928 8.16 -2.97 25.91
C SER A 928 9.03 -4.17 25.53
N GLU A 929 10.06 -3.95 24.72
CA GLU A 929 11.04 -4.97 24.28
C GLU A 929 12.02 -5.39 25.39
N GLU A 930 11.65 -5.24 26.66
CA GLU A 930 12.50 -5.64 27.78
C GLU A 930 12.52 -7.18 27.94
N HIS A 931 13.71 -7.70 28.20
CA HIS A 931 13.94 -9.14 28.31
C HIS A 931 13.32 -9.74 29.57
N PHE A 932 12.21 -10.46 29.41
CA PHE A 932 11.55 -11.17 30.50
C PHE A 932 12.36 -12.41 30.96
N GLY A 933 12.09 -12.89 32.18
CA GLY A 933 12.68 -14.15 32.65
C GLY A 933 12.23 -15.36 31.82
N THR A 934 13.03 -16.44 31.82
CA THR A 934 12.84 -17.66 31.02
C THR A 934 11.41 -18.22 31.03
N ILE A 935 10.80 -18.35 32.23
CA ILE A 935 9.46 -18.91 32.38
C ILE A 935 8.37 -17.89 31.99
N ARG A 936 8.54 -16.63 32.42
CA ARG A 936 7.58 -15.56 32.13
C ARG A 936 7.41 -15.35 30.63
N GLN A 937 8.49 -15.41 29.86
CA GLN A 937 8.46 -15.23 28.42
C GLN A 937 7.70 -16.35 27.69
N GLN A 938 7.80 -17.60 28.18
CA GLN A 938 7.06 -18.74 27.61
C GLN A 938 5.57 -18.69 27.91
N VAL A 939 5.22 -18.34 29.15
CA VAL A 939 3.82 -18.10 29.54
C VAL A 939 3.26 -16.94 28.71
N TRP A 940 4.00 -15.84 28.58
CA TRP A 940 3.64 -14.70 27.75
C TRP A 940 3.39 -15.12 26.30
N ALA A 941 4.32 -15.85 25.66
CA ALA A 941 4.17 -16.30 24.28
C ALA A 941 2.97 -17.24 24.09
N SER A 942 2.77 -18.18 25.00
CA SER A 942 1.64 -19.14 24.93
C SER A 942 0.28 -18.45 25.10
N MET A 943 0.21 -17.37 25.89
CA MET A 943 -1.01 -16.60 26.07
C MET A 943 -1.47 -15.87 24.80
N HIS A 944 -0.57 -15.60 23.85
CA HIS A 944 -0.94 -14.96 22.58
C HIS A 944 -1.81 -15.87 21.72
N PHE A 945 -1.76 -17.20 21.90
CA PHE A 945 -2.69 -18.10 21.24
C PHE A 945 -4.16 -17.72 21.53
N PHE A 946 -4.50 -17.59 22.81
CA PHE A 946 -5.85 -17.25 23.23
C PHE A 946 -6.23 -15.84 22.79
N LEU A 947 -5.29 -14.89 22.88
CA LEU A 947 -5.50 -13.54 22.38
C LEU A 947 -5.81 -13.55 20.87
N HIS A 948 -4.99 -14.21 20.06
CA HIS A 948 -5.15 -14.26 18.61
C HIS A 948 -6.46 -14.95 18.19
N VAL A 949 -6.85 -16.04 18.84
CA VAL A 949 -8.17 -16.67 18.63
C VAL A 949 -9.28 -15.64 18.89
N THR A 950 -9.24 -14.94 20.02
CA THR A 950 -10.26 -13.94 20.34
C THR A 950 -10.25 -12.75 19.38
N LEU A 951 -9.07 -12.27 18.95
CA LEU A 951 -8.97 -11.16 17.99
C LEU A 951 -9.61 -11.53 16.66
N VAL A 952 -9.28 -12.68 16.08
CA VAL A 952 -9.85 -13.11 14.80
C VAL A 952 -11.38 -13.25 14.90
N LEU A 953 -11.90 -13.79 16.01
CA LEU A 953 -13.35 -13.89 16.23
C LEU A 953 -14.02 -12.51 16.33
N VAL A 954 -13.42 -11.56 17.05
CA VAL A 954 -13.94 -10.18 17.11
C VAL A 954 -13.97 -9.55 15.74
N LEU A 955 -12.85 -9.61 15.00
CA LEU A 955 -12.71 -8.98 13.69
C LEU A 955 -13.72 -9.54 12.67
N GLN A 956 -13.88 -10.86 12.63
CA GLN A 956 -14.88 -11.49 11.76
C GLN A 956 -16.31 -11.18 12.18
N GLY A 957 -16.60 -11.25 13.48
CA GLY A 957 -17.96 -11.06 13.96
C GLY A 957 -18.44 -9.61 13.88
N VAL A 958 -17.56 -8.62 14.09
CA VAL A 958 -17.88 -7.19 13.87
C VAL A 958 -18.37 -6.96 12.44
N SER A 959 -17.73 -7.57 11.45
CA SER A 959 -18.16 -7.52 10.05
C SER A 959 -19.58 -8.09 9.84
N TYR A 960 -19.90 -9.22 10.48
CA TYR A 960 -21.26 -9.78 10.45
C TYR A 960 -22.30 -8.90 11.14
N LEU A 961 -21.97 -8.26 12.25
CA LEU A 961 -22.89 -7.34 12.93
C LEU A 961 -23.21 -6.11 12.06
N VAL A 962 -22.26 -5.62 11.28
CA VAL A 962 -22.54 -4.57 10.27
C VAL A 962 -23.50 -5.08 9.19
N MET A 963 -23.28 -6.30 8.68
CA MET A 963 -24.17 -6.91 7.68
C MET A 963 -25.58 -7.18 8.23
N TRP A 964 -25.73 -7.50 9.52
CA TRP A 964 -27.03 -7.68 10.19
C TRP A 964 -27.89 -6.42 10.12
N VAL A 965 -27.30 -5.26 10.44
CA VAL A 965 -28.03 -3.98 10.44
C VAL A 965 -28.55 -3.67 9.03
N VAL A 966 -27.72 -3.89 8.01
CA VAL A 966 -28.13 -3.73 6.61
C VAL A 966 -29.26 -4.70 6.25
N ALA A 967 -29.18 -5.96 6.70
CA ALA A 967 -30.22 -6.95 6.46
C ALA A 967 -31.56 -6.55 7.10
N LEU A 968 -31.55 -6.07 8.36
CA LEU A 968 -32.73 -5.60 9.06
C LEU A 968 -33.38 -4.40 8.35
N MET A 969 -32.60 -3.40 7.95
CA MET A 969 -33.09 -2.21 7.23
C MET A 969 -33.69 -2.55 5.86
N ARG A 970 -33.17 -3.58 5.18
CA ARG A 970 -33.71 -4.06 3.90
C ARG A 970 -34.98 -4.88 4.11
N MET A 971 -34.97 -5.75 5.13
CA MET A 971 -36.12 -6.57 5.49
C MET A 971 -37.34 -5.73 5.89
N ASP A 972 -37.17 -4.69 6.71
CA ASP A 972 -38.26 -3.78 7.09
C ASP A 972 -38.89 -3.10 5.87
N ARG A 973 -38.07 -2.67 4.90
CA ARG A 973 -38.57 -2.10 3.65
C ARG A 973 -39.31 -3.12 2.78
N ILE A 974 -38.85 -4.36 2.72
CA ILE A 974 -39.56 -5.44 2.03
C ILE A 974 -40.91 -5.70 2.72
N ASP A 975 -40.93 -5.87 4.04
CA ASP A 975 -42.14 -6.13 4.84
C ASP A 975 -43.19 -5.01 4.67
N GLN A 976 -42.78 -3.74 4.74
CA GLN A 976 -43.68 -2.60 4.53
C GLN A 976 -44.35 -2.60 3.14
N ARG A 977 -43.62 -3.01 2.10
CA ARG A 977 -44.15 -3.09 0.73
C ARG A 977 -45.14 -4.24 0.59
N PHE A 978 -44.81 -5.43 1.10
CA PHE A 978 -45.73 -6.57 1.11
C PHE A 978 -47.02 -6.27 1.90
N ARG A 979 -46.93 -5.61 3.07
CA ARG A 979 -48.10 -5.15 3.84
C ARG A 979 -48.98 -4.16 3.09
N THR A 980 -48.36 -3.23 2.35
CA THR A 980 -49.12 -2.28 1.53
C THR A 980 -49.95 -3.02 0.49
N VAL A 981 -49.37 -4.00 -0.20
CA VAL A 981 -50.11 -4.76 -1.21
C VAL A 981 -51.15 -5.71 -0.61
N GLU A 982 -50.86 -6.33 0.54
CA GLU A 982 -51.84 -7.12 1.28
C GLU A 982 -53.09 -6.28 1.58
N SER A 983 -52.91 -5.02 2.03
CA SER A 983 -54.03 -4.11 2.30
C SER A 983 -54.84 -3.73 1.04
N LEU A 984 -54.18 -3.57 -0.11
CA LEU A 984 -54.84 -3.30 -1.39
C LEU A 984 -55.65 -4.51 -1.88
N SER A 985 -55.15 -5.72 -1.64
CA SER A 985 -55.86 -6.96 -2.00
C SER A 985 -57.16 -7.15 -1.20
N GLN A 986 -57.18 -6.72 0.07
CA GLN A 986 -58.35 -6.87 0.95
C GLN A 986 -59.45 -5.83 0.66
N ASN A 987 -59.10 -4.68 0.06
CA ASN A 987 -60.04 -3.60 -0.26
C ASN A 987 -60.78 -3.80 -1.60
N GLY A 988 -60.48 -4.85 -2.37
CA GLY A 988 -61.21 -5.18 -3.60
C GLY A 988 -61.07 -4.15 -4.72
N THR A 989 -59.95 -3.42 -4.77
CA THR A 989 -59.77 -2.28 -5.69
C THR A 989 -59.51 -2.67 -7.15
N PHE A 990 -59.21 -3.94 -7.42
CA PHE A 990 -58.86 -4.43 -8.77
C PHE A 990 -60.04 -5.17 -9.43
N SER A 991 -60.19 -4.99 -10.74
CA SER A 991 -61.30 -5.53 -11.53
C SER A 991 -61.26 -7.04 -11.78
N ASN A 992 -60.08 -7.66 -11.72
CA ASN A 992 -59.86 -9.10 -11.84
C ASN A 992 -58.50 -9.51 -11.23
N GLY A 993 -58.30 -10.81 -11.04
CA GLY A 993 -57.09 -11.40 -10.45
C GLY A 993 -55.83 -11.21 -11.30
N THR A 994 -55.98 -11.07 -12.62
CA THR A 994 -54.86 -10.77 -13.51
C THR A 994 -54.36 -9.33 -13.37
N ALA A 995 -55.25 -8.34 -13.22
CA ALA A 995 -54.89 -6.96 -12.94
C ALA A 995 -54.23 -6.81 -11.56
N PHE A 996 -54.75 -7.54 -10.56
CA PHE A 996 -54.11 -7.64 -9.24
C PHE A 996 -52.69 -8.21 -9.33
N ALA A 997 -52.51 -9.33 -10.02
CA ALA A 997 -51.19 -9.96 -10.18
C ALA A 997 -50.20 -9.10 -10.98
N SER A 998 -50.66 -8.35 -11.99
CA SER A 998 -49.79 -7.44 -12.76
C SER A 998 -49.33 -6.23 -11.94
N GLU A 999 -50.21 -5.67 -11.10
CA GLU A 999 -49.83 -4.55 -10.22
C GLU A 999 -48.88 -5.03 -9.12
N LEU A 1000 -49.17 -6.19 -8.53
CA LEU A 1000 -48.29 -6.83 -7.55
C LEU A 1000 -46.90 -7.10 -8.14
N ARG A 1001 -46.84 -7.58 -9.39
CA ARG A 1001 -45.61 -7.75 -10.14
C ARG A 1001 -44.87 -6.44 -10.35
N HIS A 1002 -45.57 -5.38 -10.77
CA HIS A 1002 -44.96 -4.06 -10.98
C HIS A 1002 -44.38 -3.47 -9.68
N GLN A 1003 -45.14 -3.51 -8.58
CA GLN A 1003 -44.71 -2.94 -7.29
C GLN A 1003 -43.53 -3.71 -6.67
N ILE A 1004 -43.49 -5.03 -6.82
CA ILE A 1004 -42.49 -5.89 -6.16
C ILE A 1004 -41.29 -6.16 -7.07
N ASP A 1005 -41.46 -6.46 -8.37
CA ASP A 1005 -40.31 -6.75 -9.26
C ASP A 1005 -39.36 -5.56 -9.34
N THR A 1006 -39.89 -4.33 -9.43
CA THR A 1006 -39.08 -3.11 -9.49
C THR A 1006 -38.28 -2.86 -8.21
N TYR A 1007 -38.72 -3.34 -7.07
CA TYR A 1007 -38.01 -3.15 -5.80
C TYR A 1007 -37.09 -4.32 -5.47
N LEU A 1008 -37.60 -5.56 -5.58
CA LEU A 1008 -36.88 -6.78 -5.21
C LEU A 1008 -35.67 -7.00 -6.11
N TRP A 1009 -35.86 -6.91 -7.43
CA TRP A 1009 -34.81 -7.21 -8.41
C TRP A 1009 -33.80 -6.08 -8.57
N ASN A 1010 -34.14 -4.87 -8.14
CA ASN A 1010 -33.17 -3.78 -7.99
C ASN A 1010 -32.40 -3.84 -6.66
N THR A 1011 -32.91 -4.56 -5.65
CA THR A 1011 -32.25 -4.72 -4.34
C THR A 1011 -31.33 -5.95 -4.29
N ILE A 1012 -31.58 -6.96 -5.12
CA ILE A 1012 -30.75 -8.16 -5.26
C ILE A 1012 -29.58 -7.84 -6.23
N PRO A 1013 -28.32 -8.01 -5.81
CA PRO A 1013 -27.14 -7.71 -6.63
C PRO A 1013 -27.07 -8.58 -7.88
N LYS A 1014 -26.61 -8.01 -8.99
CA LYS A 1014 -26.33 -8.75 -10.22
C LYS A 1014 -25.23 -9.79 -9.93
N GLY A 1015 -25.54 -11.09 -10.10
CA GLY A 1015 -24.61 -12.20 -9.88
C GLY A 1015 -25.03 -13.21 -8.80
N VAL A 1016 -26.11 -12.94 -8.05
CA VAL A 1016 -26.71 -13.92 -7.13
C VAL A 1016 -27.72 -14.78 -7.88
N ASP A 1017 -27.66 -16.11 -7.73
CA ASP A 1017 -28.62 -17.04 -8.35
C ASP A 1017 -30.00 -16.91 -7.68
N ALA A 1018 -30.87 -16.11 -8.28
CA ALA A 1018 -32.24 -15.92 -7.82
C ALA A 1018 -33.28 -16.73 -8.62
N SER A 1019 -32.83 -17.70 -9.42
CA SER A 1019 -33.72 -18.51 -10.29
C SER A 1019 -34.84 -19.18 -9.51
N LYS A 1020 -34.51 -19.78 -8.35
CA LYS A 1020 -35.48 -20.45 -7.46
C LYS A 1020 -36.50 -19.49 -6.85
N ALA A 1021 -36.05 -18.29 -6.49
CA ALA A 1021 -36.93 -17.25 -5.95
C ALA A 1021 -37.89 -16.73 -7.03
N LEU A 1022 -37.41 -16.57 -8.26
CA LEU A 1022 -38.22 -16.16 -9.40
C LEU A 1022 -39.26 -17.23 -9.79
N GLU A 1023 -38.91 -18.51 -9.73
CA GLU A 1023 -39.83 -19.62 -9.97
C GLU A 1023 -40.94 -19.68 -8.91
N ALA A 1024 -40.58 -19.59 -7.63
CA ALA A 1024 -41.53 -19.55 -6.52
C ALA A 1024 -42.43 -18.30 -6.59
N TRP A 1025 -41.87 -17.15 -6.97
CA TRP A 1025 -42.60 -15.90 -7.19
C TRP A 1025 -43.65 -16.03 -8.29
N ASN A 1026 -43.25 -16.50 -9.48
CA ASN A 1026 -44.18 -16.68 -10.60
C ASN A 1026 -45.30 -17.68 -10.25
N THR A 1027 -44.98 -18.76 -9.54
CA THR A 1027 -45.97 -19.74 -9.08
C THR A 1027 -46.96 -19.11 -8.09
N SER A 1028 -46.46 -18.31 -7.15
CA SER A 1028 -47.29 -17.62 -6.16
C SER A 1028 -48.21 -16.59 -6.81
N LEU A 1029 -47.75 -15.86 -7.84
CA LEU A 1029 -48.58 -14.91 -8.62
C LEU A 1029 -49.81 -15.59 -9.26
N VAL A 1030 -49.64 -16.79 -9.81
CA VAL A 1030 -50.74 -17.55 -10.43
C VAL A 1030 -51.77 -17.97 -9.38
N VAL A 1031 -51.31 -18.48 -8.23
CA VAL A 1031 -52.19 -18.86 -7.12
C VAL A 1031 -52.95 -17.64 -6.59
N MET A 1032 -52.27 -16.51 -6.41
CA MET A 1032 -52.87 -15.26 -5.93
C MET A 1032 -53.91 -14.69 -6.90
N ALA A 1033 -53.66 -14.72 -8.21
CA ALA A 1033 -54.62 -14.28 -9.23
C ALA A 1033 -55.92 -15.10 -9.15
N SER A 1034 -55.79 -16.43 -9.11
CA SER A 1034 -56.94 -17.34 -9.02
C SER A 1034 -57.72 -17.19 -7.71
N GLY A 1035 -57.02 -16.97 -6.59
CA GLY A 1035 -57.64 -16.71 -5.30
C GLY A 1035 -58.43 -15.40 -5.30
N TYR A 1036 -57.89 -14.34 -5.91
CA TYR A 1036 -58.55 -13.04 -5.97
C TYR A 1036 -59.83 -13.06 -6.80
N ASP A 1037 -59.83 -13.74 -7.96
CA ASP A 1037 -61.05 -13.93 -8.77
C ASP A 1037 -62.16 -14.63 -7.97
N HIS A 1038 -61.81 -15.65 -7.17
CA HIS A 1038 -62.78 -16.33 -6.31
C HIS A 1038 -63.29 -15.48 -5.14
N VAL A 1039 -62.49 -14.55 -4.62
CA VAL A 1039 -62.92 -13.59 -3.58
C VAL A 1039 -63.86 -12.52 -4.16
N LEU A 1040 -63.61 -12.07 -5.41
CA LEU A 1040 -64.51 -11.14 -6.10
C LEU A 1040 -65.90 -11.74 -6.34
N GLU A 1041 -65.96 -13.01 -6.74
CA GLU A 1041 -67.24 -13.73 -6.93
C GLU A 1041 -67.93 -14.05 -5.61
N HIS A 1042 -67.16 -14.40 -4.57
CA HIS A 1042 -67.67 -14.84 -3.28
C HIS A 1042 -66.87 -14.19 -2.12
N PRO A 1043 -67.26 -12.99 -1.66
CA PRO A 1043 -66.51 -12.23 -0.65
C PRO A 1043 -66.33 -12.92 0.72
N ALA A 1044 -67.16 -13.92 1.03
CA ALA A 1044 -67.08 -14.71 2.27
C ALA A 1044 -66.22 -15.99 2.16
N ASN A 1045 -65.58 -16.23 1.01
CA ASN A 1045 -64.80 -17.45 0.76
C ASN A 1045 -63.44 -17.43 1.48
N THR A 1046 -63.44 -17.86 2.74
CA THR A 1046 -62.24 -17.93 3.58
C THR A 1046 -61.10 -18.80 3.02
N THR A 1047 -61.39 -19.74 2.12
CA THR A 1047 -60.36 -20.58 1.48
C THR A 1047 -59.59 -19.80 0.41
N ALA A 1048 -60.29 -19.00 -0.38
CA ALA A 1048 -59.70 -18.16 -1.41
C ALA A 1048 -58.86 -17.01 -0.79
N SER A 1049 -59.35 -16.40 0.29
CA SER A 1049 -58.59 -15.39 1.04
C SER A 1049 -57.30 -15.97 1.66
N ARG A 1050 -57.33 -17.22 2.15
CA ARG A 1050 -56.13 -17.91 2.65
C ARG A 1050 -55.12 -18.21 1.53
N ALA A 1051 -55.57 -18.62 0.35
CA ALA A 1051 -54.67 -18.87 -0.78
C ALA A 1051 -53.90 -17.62 -1.22
N ILE A 1052 -54.52 -16.43 -1.14
CA ILE A 1052 -53.84 -15.14 -1.39
C ILE A 1052 -52.78 -14.86 -0.32
N ALA A 1053 -53.14 -15.01 0.96
CA ALA A 1053 -52.21 -14.81 2.08
C ALA A 1053 -51.02 -15.78 2.04
N ASP A 1054 -51.26 -17.05 1.70
CA ASP A 1054 -50.24 -18.08 1.58
C ASP A 1054 -49.28 -17.82 0.40
N GLY A 1055 -49.80 -17.32 -0.72
CA GLY A 1055 -49.01 -16.89 -1.87
C GLY A 1055 -48.12 -15.68 -1.56
N LEU A 1056 -48.65 -14.67 -0.86
CA LEU A 1056 -47.88 -13.52 -0.39
C LEU A 1056 -46.77 -13.92 0.59
N ASN A 1057 -47.08 -14.78 1.57
CA ASN A 1057 -46.13 -15.28 2.56
C ASN A 1057 -44.97 -16.06 1.91
N THR A 1058 -45.28 -16.90 0.92
CA THR A 1058 -44.28 -17.67 0.18
C THR A 1058 -43.36 -16.75 -0.64
N ALA A 1059 -43.94 -15.78 -1.34
CA ALA A 1059 -43.20 -14.78 -2.09
C ALA A 1059 -42.26 -13.94 -1.22
N GLU A 1060 -42.77 -13.43 -0.11
CA GLU A 1060 -42.02 -12.62 0.83
C GLU A 1060 -40.88 -13.41 1.49
N SER A 1061 -41.14 -14.66 1.88
CA SER A 1061 -40.12 -15.54 2.46
C SER A 1061 -38.94 -15.77 1.50
N MET A 1062 -39.23 -16.02 0.22
CA MET A 1062 -38.19 -16.21 -0.80
C MET A 1062 -37.41 -14.93 -1.11
N ALA A 1063 -38.09 -13.78 -1.08
CA ALA A 1063 -37.46 -12.47 -1.22
C ALA A 1063 -36.48 -12.18 -0.08
N ILE A 1064 -36.92 -12.41 1.16
CA ILE A 1064 -36.09 -12.26 2.36
C ILE A 1064 -34.89 -13.21 2.29
N GLN A 1065 -35.11 -14.48 1.95
CA GLN A 1065 -34.02 -15.46 1.82
C GLN A 1065 -32.98 -15.03 0.77
N THR A 1066 -33.43 -14.63 -0.42
CA THR A 1066 -32.54 -14.20 -1.51
C THR A 1066 -31.74 -12.96 -1.15
N MET A 1067 -32.37 -12.03 -0.40
CA MET A 1067 -31.69 -10.85 0.13
C MET A 1067 -30.62 -11.24 1.16
N PHE A 1068 -30.89 -12.14 2.09
CA PHE A 1068 -29.88 -12.62 3.05
C PHE A 1068 -28.74 -13.38 2.34
N ASP A 1069 -29.04 -14.21 1.35
CA ASP A 1069 -28.04 -14.91 0.54
C ASP A 1069 -27.14 -13.92 -0.20
N SER A 1070 -27.69 -12.80 -0.70
CA SER A 1070 -26.91 -11.75 -1.36
C SER A 1070 -25.91 -11.01 -0.46
N LEU A 1071 -26.15 -11.04 0.86
CA LEU A 1071 -25.25 -10.51 1.87
C LEU A 1071 -24.26 -11.56 2.37
N ALA A 1072 -24.21 -12.74 1.74
CA ALA A 1072 -23.41 -13.88 2.18
C ALA A 1072 -23.78 -14.31 3.61
N ILE A 1073 -25.10 -14.40 3.87
CA ILE A 1073 -25.68 -14.94 5.09
C ILE A 1073 -26.60 -16.09 4.64
N SER A 1074 -26.01 -17.24 4.29
CA SER A 1074 -26.76 -18.36 3.68
C SER A 1074 -27.23 -19.39 4.70
N LEU A 1075 -28.51 -19.76 4.73
CA LEU A 1075 -29.03 -20.82 5.62
C LEU A 1075 -28.44 -22.19 5.24
N PRO A 1076 -28.15 -23.08 6.22
CA PRO A 1076 -27.66 -24.40 5.87
C PRO A 1076 -28.80 -25.16 5.18
N VAL A 1077 -28.50 -25.84 4.08
CA VAL A 1077 -29.46 -26.72 3.40
C VAL A 1077 -29.94 -27.74 4.43
N ALA A 1078 -31.22 -27.66 4.80
CA ALA A 1078 -31.80 -28.60 5.75
C ALA A 1078 -31.54 -30.03 5.27
N ASP A 1079 -31.10 -30.90 6.18
CA ASP A 1079 -30.91 -32.32 5.89
C ASP A 1079 -32.16 -32.86 5.18
N LYS A 1080 -31.97 -33.47 4.00
CA LYS A 1080 -33.02 -34.11 3.17
C LYS A 1080 -33.84 -35.19 3.90
N LYS A 1081 -33.65 -35.39 5.21
CA LYS A 1081 -34.34 -36.37 6.03
C LYS A 1081 -35.79 -36.01 6.40
N SER A 1082 -36.29 -34.80 6.13
CA SER A 1082 -37.73 -34.51 6.30
C SER A 1082 -38.58 -34.67 5.03
N ASN A 1083 -37.98 -34.98 3.87
CA ASN A 1083 -38.69 -35.01 2.58
C ASN A 1083 -39.37 -36.34 2.26
N LYS A 1084 -40.32 -36.78 3.08
CA LYS A 1084 -41.32 -37.76 2.62
C LYS A 1084 -42.77 -37.53 3.05
N LYS A 1085 -43.12 -36.42 3.72
CA LYS A 1085 -44.54 -36.19 4.07
C LYS A 1085 -45.15 -34.79 3.88
N ASP A 1086 -44.36 -33.74 3.62
CA ASP A 1086 -44.91 -32.38 3.60
C ASP A 1086 -44.59 -31.65 2.28
N GLU A 1087 -44.98 -32.21 1.13
CA GLU A 1087 -44.90 -31.50 -0.18
C GLU A 1087 -45.91 -30.35 -0.33
N ASN A 1088 -46.72 -30.06 0.71
CA ASN A 1088 -47.77 -29.04 0.67
C ASN A 1088 -47.70 -28.03 1.83
N LYS A 1089 -46.56 -27.90 2.53
CA LYS A 1089 -46.42 -26.84 3.55
C LYS A 1089 -45.98 -25.54 2.90
N THR A 1090 -46.88 -24.57 2.98
CA THR A 1090 -46.64 -23.14 2.83
C THR A 1090 -45.34 -22.71 3.52
N PHE A 1091 -44.54 -21.89 2.83
CA PHE A 1091 -43.33 -21.30 3.42
C PHE A 1091 -43.76 -20.40 4.59
N ASP A 1092 -43.36 -20.77 5.81
CA ASP A 1092 -43.64 -19.99 7.01
C ASP A 1092 -42.52 -18.96 7.25
N LYS A 1093 -42.82 -17.69 6.96
CA LYS A 1093 -41.93 -16.54 7.22
C LYS A 1093 -41.43 -16.48 8.65
N LEU A 1094 -42.26 -16.80 9.66
CA LEU A 1094 -41.84 -16.75 11.07
C LEU A 1094 -40.79 -17.82 11.36
N ALA A 1095 -40.97 -19.02 10.81
CA ALA A 1095 -39.99 -20.09 10.92
C ALA A 1095 -38.68 -19.76 10.18
N LEU A 1096 -38.74 -19.06 9.04
CA LEU A 1096 -37.56 -18.60 8.31
C LEU A 1096 -36.79 -17.53 9.09
N LEU A 1097 -37.47 -16.50 9.58
CA LEU A 1097 -36.87 -15.40 10.35
C LEU A 1097 -36.25 -15.89 11.66
N SER A 1098 -36.93 -16.82 12.36
CA SER A 1098 -36.38 -17.46 13.56
C SER A 1098 -35.04 -18.14 13.30
N ARG A 1099 -34.86 -18.78 12.13
CA ARG A 1099 -33.57 -19.42 11.79
C ARG A 1099 -32.46 -18.42 11.52
N TYR A 1100 -32.76 -17.25 10.97
CA TYR A 1100 -31.77 -16.18 10.82
C TYR A 1100 -31.44 -15.55 12.18
N GLU A 1101 -32.45 -15.31 13.01
CA GLU A 1101 -32.31 -14.77 14.37
C GLU A 1101 -31.38 -15.66 15.22
N ASP A 1102 -31.59 -16.98 15.24
CA ASP A 1102 -30.73 -17.95 15.96
C ASP A 1102 -29.23 -17.83 15.58
N ARG A 1103 -28.94 -17.46 14.33
CA ARG A 1103 -27.57 -17.33 13.83
C ARG A 1103 -26.94 -16.02 14.25
N PHE A 1104 -27.70 -14.93 14.16
CA PHE A 1104 -27.22 -13.63 14.63
C PHE A 1104 -27.09 -13.58 16.14
N GLU A 1105 -27.91 -14.34 16.87
CA GLU A 1105 -27.73 -14.59 18.30
C GLU A 1105 -26.38 -15.25 18.60
N LEU A 1106 -26.01 -16.29 17.84
CA LEU A 1106 -24.68 -16.89 17.98
C LEU A 1106 -23.55 -15.88 17.69
N VAL A 1107 -23.70 -15.08 16.62
CA VAL A 1107 -22.71 -14.04 16.26
C VAL A 1107 -22.58 -13.00 17.35
N PHE A 1108 -23.71 -12.51 17.84
CA PHE A 1108 -23.78 -11.57 18.97
C PHE A 1108 -23.05 -12.14 20.19
N ASP A 1109 -23.39 -13.37 20.58
CA ASP A 1109 -22.80 -14.00 21.77
C ASP A 1109 -21.29 -14.16 21.65
N TYR A 1110 -20.78 -14.67 20.52
CA TYR A 1110 -19.35 -14.86 20.39
C TYR A 1110 -18.58 -13.54 20.22
N VAL A 1111 -19.15 -12.49 19.61
CA VAL A 1111 -18.47 -11.19 19.46
C VAL A 1111 -18.25 -10.52 20.81
N PHE A 1112 -19.29 -10.45 21.65
CA PHE A 1112 -19.16 -9.83 22.97
C PHE A 1112 -18.30 -10.68 23.91
N LEU A 1113 -18.46 -12.00 23.88
CA LEU A 1113 -17.59 -12.90 24.65
C LEU A 1113 -16.12 -12.75 24.23
N SER A 1114 -15.82 -12.78 22.93
CA SER A 1114 -14.45 -12.67 22.42
C SER A 1114 -13.86 -11.27 22.62
N ALA A 1115 -14.64 -10.18 22.51
CA ALA A 1115 -14.17 -8.82 22.79
C ALA A 1115 -13.79 -8.62 24.26
N GLY A 1116 -14.61 -9.12 25.19
CA GLY A 1116 -14.30 -9.08 26.61
C GLY A 1116 -13.11 -9.96 26.99
N LEU A 1117 -13.01 -11.16 26.39
CA LEU A 1117 -11.87 -12.05 26.58
C LEU A 1117 -10.58 -11.46 25.99
N ALA A 1118 -10.62 -10.85 24.81
CA ALA A 1118 -9.46 -10.19 24.20
C ALA A 1118 -8.89 -9.12 25.14
N LEU A 1119 -9.76 -8.26 25.71
CA LEU A 1119 -9.35 -7.25 26.68
C LEU A 1119 -8.75 -7.86 27.95
N THR A 1120 -9.33 -8.97 28.43
CA THR A 1120 -8.84 -9.70 29.61
C THR A 1120 -7.47 -10.36 29.33
N PHE A 1121 -7.28 -10.96 28.16
CA PHE A 1121 -6.00 -11.54 27.75
C PHE A 1121 -4.94 -10.47 27.56
N MET A 1122 -5.26 -9.33 26.93
CA MET A 1122 -4.33 -8.20 26.83
C MET A 1122 -3.91 -7.68 28.21
N ALA A 1123 -4.85 -7.56 29.16
CA ALA A 1123 -4.54 -7.14 30.53
C ALA A 1123 -3.65 -8.16 31.25
N THR A 1124 -3.89 -9.46 31.04
CA THR A 1124 -3.10 -10.53 31.65
C THR A 1124 -1.71 -10.63 31.02
N ILE A 1125 -1.58 -10.49 29.70
CA ILE A 1125 -0.31 -10.41 28.99
C ILE A 1125 0.49 -9.18 29.47
N ALA A 1126 -0.17 -8.03 29.64
CA ALA A 1126 0.41 -6.82 30.19
C ALA A 1126 0.84 -6.95 31.66
N LEU A 1127 0.16 -7.80 32.44
CA LEU A 1127 0.55 -8.15 33.81
C LEU A 1127 1.82 -9.00 33.81
N VAL A 1128 1.91 -9.98 32.91
CA VAL A 1128 3.08 -10.85 32.77
C VAL A 1128 4.28 -10.10 32.23
N SER A 1129 4.10 -9.08 31.38
CA SER A 1129 5.18 -8.25 30.82
C SER A 1129 5.62 -7.10 31.72
N LEU A 1130 4.93 -6.80 32.82
CA LEU A 1130 5.26 -5.65 33.69
C LEU A 1130 6.71 -5.71 34.25
N PRO A 1131 7.57 -4.74 33.91
CA PRO A 1131 8.91 -4.59 34.48
C PRO A 1131 8.87 -4.32 35.99
N ALA A 1132 9.87 -4.77 36.74
CA ALA A 1132 9.88 -4.64 38.21
C ALA A 1132 9.89 -3.18 38.68
N ASN A 1133 10.58 -2.30 37.96
CA ASN A 1133 10.65 -0.85 38.19
C ASN A 1133 9.32 -0.12 37.91
N GLN A 1134 8.41 -0.69 37.13
CA GLN A 1134 7.12 -0.06 36.76
C GLN A 1134 5.92 -0.59 37.58
N ARG A 1135 6.14 -1.42 38.60
CA ARG A 1135 5.10 -2.03 39.46
C ARG A 1135 4.53 -1.05 40.48
N HIS A 1136 3.94 0.04 40.01
CA HIS A 1136 3.21 0.97 40.87
C HIS A 1136 1.77 0.49 41.07
N ILE A 1137 1.18 0.80 42.23
CA ILE A 1137 -0.22 0.47 42.55
C ILE A 1137 -1.19 0.99 41.47
N ARG A 1138 -0.89 2.14 40.87
CA ARG A 1138 -1.65 2.73 39.77
C ARG A 1138 -1.75 1.81 38.55
N GLU A 1139 -0.66 1.12 38.20
CA GLU A 1139 -0.63 0.22 37.04
C GLU A 1139 -1.43 -1.05 37.29
N TYR A 1140 -1.40 -1.58 38.52
CA TYR A 1140 -2.28 -2.69 38.92
C TYR A 1140 -3.75 -2.29 38.90
N VAL A 1141 -4.11 -1.12 39.41
CA VAL A 1141 -5.48 -0.59 39.37
C VAL A 1141 -5.98 -0.47 37.92
N ARG A 1142 -5.14 0.04 37.00
CA ARG A 1142 -5.46 0.12 35.57
C ARG A 1142 -5.69 -1.25 34.92
N LEU A 1143 -4.88 -2.25 35.27
CA LEU A 1143 -5.05 -3.60 34.75
C LEU A 1143 -6.29 -4.29 35.31
N ILE A 1144 -6.57 -4.12 36.61
CA ILE A 1144 -7.80 -4.63 37.24
C ILE A 1144 -9.02 -3.98 36.58
N LEU A 1145 -8.98 -2.68 36.30
CA LEU A 1145 -10.04 -1.99 35.57
C LEU A 1145 -10.25 -2.58 34.18
N LYS A 1146 -9.18 -2.85 33.40
CA LYS A 1146 -9.29 -3.50 32.09
C LYS A 1146 -9.94 -4.88 32.18
N VAL A 1147 -9.55 -5.69 33.17
CA VAL A 1147 -10.16 -7.01 33.42
C VAL A 1147 -11.64 -6.86 33.78
N ALA A 1148 -11.99 -5.91 34.66
CA ALA A 1148 -13.37 -5.64 35.03
C ALA A 1148 -14.22 -5.17 33.84
N CYS A 1149 -13.69 -4.30 32.98
CA CYS A 1149 -14.32 -3.92 31.71
C CYS A 1149 -14.49 -5.13 30.78
N GLY A 1150 -13.49 -6.01 30.69
CA GLY A 1150 -13.55 -7.24 29.91
C GLY A 1150 -14.70 -8.16 30.37
N PHE A 1151 -14.79 -8.42 31.66
CA PHE A 1151 -15.93 -9.16 32.24
C PHE A 1151 -17.27 -8.45 32.01
N THR A 1152 -17.30 -7.12 32.10
CA THR A 1152 -18.52 -6.34 31.84
C THR A 1152 -19.02 -6.55 30.41
N ILE A 1153 -18.13 -6.54 29.42
CA ILE A 1153 -18.49 -6.83 28.02
C ILE A 1153 -19.04 -8.26 27.90
N CYS A 1154 -18.40 -9.25 28.52
CA CYS A 1154 -18.90 -10.63 28.49
C CYS A 1154 -20.29 -10.78 29.13
N LEU A 1155 -20.59 -10.02 30.19
CA LEU A 1155 -21.89 -10.06 30.86
C LEU A 1155 -23.03 -9.52 29.98
N ILE A 1156 -22.74 -8.73 28.94
CA ILE A 1156 -23.76 -8.24 28.00
C ILE A 1156 -24.43 -9.41 27.25
N CYS A 1157 -23.74 -10.54 27.08
CA CYS A 1157 -24.33 -11.76 26.52
C CYS A 1157 -25.52 -12.28 27.37
N LEU A 1158 -25.60 -11.94 28.66
CA LEU A 1158 -26.74 -12.33 29.52
C LEU A 1158 -28.04 -11.64 29.13
N VAL A 1159 -28.03 -10.63 28.27
CA VAL A 1159 -29.25 -10.07 27.68
C VAL A 1159 -30.07 -11.17 26.98
N ASN A 1160 -29.43 -12.24 26.49
CA ASN A 1160 -30.09 -13.42 25.92
C ASN A 1160 -31.04 -14.14 26.90
N THR A 1161 -30.90 -13.94 28.22
CA THR A 1161 -31.85 -14.48 29.21
C THR A 1161 -33.27 -13.91 29.07
N SER A 1162 -33.40 -12.75 28.41
CA SER A 1162 -34.68 -12.11 28.09
C SER A 1162 -34.75 -11.86 26.58
N LYS A 1163 -35.39 -12.77 25.84
CA LYS A 1163 -35.58 -12.67 24.39
C LYS A 1163 -36.13 -11.30 23.91
N PRO A 1164 -37.11 -10.66 24.59
CA PRO A 1164 -37.57 -9.33 24.18
C PRO A 1164 -36.50 -8.24 24.32
N ALA A 1165 -35.66 -8.31 25.35
CA ALA A 1165 -34.60 -7.33 25.58
C ALA A 1165 -33.45 -7.52 24.59
N GLN A 1166 -33.13 -8.77 24.27
CA GLN A 1166 -32.13 -9.13 23.26
C GLN A 1166 -32.52 -8.61 21.88
N LYS A 1167 -33.76 -8.87 21.45
CA LYS A 1167 -34.26 -8.40 20.17
C LYS A 1167 -34.18 -6.88 20.06
N MET A 1168 -34.67 -6.17 21.08
CA MET A 1168 -34.60 -4.69 21.13
C MET A 1168 -33.14 -4.20 21.06
N TYR A 1169 -32.19 -4.91 21.66
CA TYR A 1169 -30.78 -4.54 21.61
C TYR A 1169 -30.12 -4.86 20.26
N MET A 1170 -30.45 -6.00 19.64
CA MET A 1170 -29.96 -6.40 18.32
C MET A 1170 -30.54 -5.58 17.17
N GLU A 1171 -31.71 -4.97 17.36
CA GLU A 1171 -32.29 -3.99 16.42
C GLU A 1171 -31.74 -2.58 16.66
N SER A 1172 -31.08 -2.33 17.80
CA SER A 1172 -30.57 -1.02 18.16
C SER A 1172 -29.24 -0.68 17.48
N SER A 1173 -28.99 0.62 17.31
CA SER A 1173 -27.70 1.14 16.84
C SER A 1173 -26.56 0.99 17.86
N TRP A 1174 -26.79 0.42 19.05
CA TRP A 1174 -25.82 0.43 20.16
C TRP A 1174 -24.92 -0.82 20.25
N MET A 1175 -25.11 -1.80 19.37
CA MET A 1175 -24.35 -3.07 19.40
C MET A 1175 -22.83 -2.86 19.37
N LEU A 1176 -22.27 -2.34 18.27
CA LEU A 1176 -20.83 -2.06 18.17
C LEU A 1176 -20.40 -0.86 19.03
N PRO A 1177 -21.18 0.25 19.13
CA PRO A 1177 -20.77 1.41 19.92
C PRO A 1177 -20.51 1.08 21.38
N THR A 1178 -21.23 0.11 21.95
CA THR A 1178 -20.99 -0.33 23.33
C THR A 1178 -19.59 -0.91 23.52
N ILE A 1179 -19.12 -1.75 22.60
CA ILE A 1179 -17.75 -2.31 22.64
C ILE A 1179 -16.73 -1.18 22.46
N CYS A 1180 -16.95 -0.32 21.46
CA CYS A 1180 -16.06 0.79 21.14
C CYS A 1180 -15.90 1.77 22.31
N LEU A 1181 -16.99 2.16 22.98
CA LEU A 1181 -16.95 3.09 24.11
C LEU A 1181 -16.22 2.49 25.32
N ILE A 1182 -16.41 1.20 25.61
CA ILE A 1182 -15.70 0.53 26.71
C ILE A 1182 -14.20 0.42 26.40
N PHE A 1183 -13.83 0.08 25.16
CA PHE A 1183 -12.43 0.07 24.72
C PHE A 1183 -11.81 1.47 24.77
N PHE A 1184 -12.53 2.49 24.30
CA PHE A 1184 -12.12 3.88 24.36
C PHE A 1184 -11.90 4.34 25.81
N ALA A 1185 -12.81 4.02 26.72
CA ALA A 1185 -12.65 4.31 28.15
C ALA A 1185 -11.37 3.66 28.72
N CYS A 1186 -11.06 2.42 28.33
CA CYS A 1186 -9.83 1.74 28.74
C CYS A 1186 -8.56 2.41 28.20
N VAL A 1187 -8.58 2.91 26.96
CA VAL A 1187 -7.48 3.70 26.38
C VAL A 1187 -7.36 5.07 27.06
N PHE A 1188 -8.49 5.73 27.33
CA PHE A 1188 -8.53 7.04 27.96
C PHE A 1188 -7.98 7.02 29.39
N VAL A 1189 -8.42 6.08 30.23
CA VAL A 1189 -7.94 5.93 31.63
C VAL A 1189 -6.42 5.69 31.70
N ARG A 1190 -5.84 5.10 30.64
CA ARG A 1190 -4.40 4.91 30.54
C ARG A 1190 -3.66 6.23 30.32
N HIS A 1191 -4.15 7.06 29.39
CA HIS A 1191 -3.47 8.29 28.96
C HIS A 1191 -3.75 9.49 29.85
N VAL A 1192 -4.89 9.52 30.54
CA VAL A 1192 -5.20 10.58 31.51
C VAL A 1192 -4.40 10.37 32.79
N ARG A 1193 -3.56 11.37 33.12
CA ARG A 1193 -2.90 11.45 34.43
C ARG A 1193 -3.93 11.97 35.44
N PRO A 1194 -4.28 11.20 36.50
CA PRO A 1194 -5.15 11.73 37.53
C PRO A 1194 -4.42 12.87 38.26
N CYS A 1195 -4.96 14.09 38.18
CA CYS A 1195 -4.52 15.28 38.93
C CYS A 1195 -4.90 15.20 40.42
N TRP A 1196 -4.79 14.03 41.04
CA TRP A 1196 -5.11 13.85 42.46
C TRP A 1196 -3.81 13.66 43.25
N GLY A 1197 -3.43 14.74 43.95
CA GLY A 1197 -2.37 14.75 44.94
C GLY A 1197 -1.13 15.54 44.53
N LYS A 1198 -1.22 16.88 44.56
CA LYS A 1198 -0.05 17.70 44.87
C LYS A 1198 0.53 17.20 46.21
N ARG A 1199 1.68 16.55 46.18
CA ARG A 1199 2.55 16.46 47.36
C ARG A 1199 3.97 16.80 46.94
N LYS A 1200 4.44 17.92 47.49
CA LYS A 1200 5.81 18.44 47.42
C LYS A 1200 6.86 17.33 47.66
N ARG A 1201 7.87 17.31 46.80
CA ARG A 1201 9.28 17.00 47.09
C ARG A 1201 10.06 17.73 45.98
N ASN A 1202 10.58 18.92 46.23
CA ASN A 1202 11.91 19.18 46.80
C ASN A 1202 13.00 18.27 46.21
N GLU A 1203 13.86 18.94 45.45
CA GLU A 1203 15.32 18.81 45.37
C GLU A 1203 15.93 17.61 44.61
N ASP A 1204 16.72 18.04 43.61
CA ASP A 1204 18.06 17.60 43.22
C ASP A 1204 18.28 16.33 42.37
N ILE A 1205 19.07 16.60 41.32
CA ILE A 1205 19.73 15.74 40.30
C ILE A 1205 18.90 15.41 39.06
#